data_AF-A0A1X2HUY3-F1
#
_entry.id   AF-A0A1X2HUY3-F1
#
_cell.length_a   1.000
_cell.length_b   1.000
_cell.length_c   1.000
_cell.angle_alpha   90.00
_cell.angle_beta   90.00
_cell.angle_gamma   90.00
#
_symmetry.space_group_name_H-M   'P 1'
#
loop_
_entity.id
_entity.type
_entity.pdbx_description
1 polymer ?
#
loop_
_entity_poly.entity_id
_entity_poly.type
_entity_poly.pdbx_seq_one_letter_code
_entity_poly.pdbx_strand_id
1 'polypeptide(L)'
;MDAYPWAQQALGKCFCCSSELKYPETVSRFRCPVCDTVNDLKPHSRYVCEPLTLRKLKRTIMKCRSERDDSYEAVQKLVQDAFGSFLALNESFSNPVNVIRGMMSATEKLLKRPTTPLRRMRDIRFLLIILQNPLLAQHNFPVETKYHHNLLKRVFGMLSCLNNECHRALVNWFARQVNQHTYPVNDFRDNVALVHAFINHRVNRAQHSKLGLPAAYESDWRMASAARVMALFMATNNQSNKLPTYEFYNTSVDCVNLMADFESWQARSRKFAFCQYPFLLSMTAKMQILEADAKRQMETKWREAFFNMLFHQKVSMPYLVLRVRRENLIEDSLRQLAQNELDLKKSLRIEFVGEDGVDAGGLRKEWFLLLVRSLFDPQYGMFMYDEDSNLCWFNPSSFENEDQYFLVGVVLGLAIYNTTILDVHLPTACYKKLLGHAVGLNDLAVFRPALARGLEQLLAFEGDVESVFCRSFVAEIESFGERRCEPLIPNGQNTMVTNDNREEFVERYLDYVLGTSIERQFGAFRRGFYHVCGGNALSLFRPEEIELLVRGSDEPLEMDDLRGQTEYMDFSAEEETIVHFWDIMKDMNPVMQRKLLMFVTGSDRIPATGATQMHLRISCGGEDCERLPSAHTCFNQLVLYRYATKDKLKRMLEMAVLESQGFYVK
;
A
#
# COMPACT_ATOMS: atom_id res chain seq x y z
N MET A 1 -0.69 30.51 -65.36
CA MET A 1 -1.33 29.40 -64.64
C MET A 1 -0.53 29.22 -63.37
N ASP A 2 -0.96 29.93 -62.34
CA ASP A 2 -0.18 30.22 -61.15
C ASP A 2 -0.09 29.01 -60.23
N ALA A 3 1.12 28.72 -59.78
CA ALA A 3 1.44 27.70 -58.80
C ALA A 3 0.90 28.13 -57.42
N TYR A 4 0.00 27.35 -56.83
CA TYR A 4 -0.39 27.52 -55.43
C TYR A 4 0.75 27.03 -54.53
N PRO A 5 1.31 27.89 -53.65
CA PRO A 5 2.35 27.49 -52.72
C PRO A 5 1.71 26.71 -51.56
N TRP A 6 2.02 25.43 -51.48
CA TRP A 6 1.74 24.61 -50.31
C TRP A 6 2.47 25.24 -49.11
N ALA A 7 1.74 25.65 -48.09
CA ALA A 7 2.34 25.96 -46.80
C ALA A 7 3.08 24.70 -46.33
N GLN A 8 4.35 24.82 -45.92
CA GLN A 8 5.08 23.73 -45.28
C GLN A 8 4.18 23.12 -44.20
N GLN A 9 3.96 21.81 -44.29
CA GLN A 9 3.09 21.08 -43.36
C GLN A 9 3.97 20.47 -42.28
N ALA A 10 3.68 20.81 -41.03
CA ALA A 10 4.27 20.14 -39.89
C ALA A 10 3.48 18.88 -39.56
N LEU A 11 4.21 17.83 -39.17
CA LEU A 11 3.67 16.66 -38.52
C LEU A 11 3.74 16.88 -37.01
N GLY A 12 2.62 16.69 -36.33
CA GLY A 12 2.59 16.67 -34.87
C GLY A 12 1.45 15.81 -34.37
N LYS A 13 1.58 15.36 -33.12
CA LYS A 13 0.58 14.51 -32.48
C LYS A 13 -0.43 15.37 -31.74
N CYS A 14 -1.70 14.99 -31.78
CA CYS A 14 -2.70 15.60 -30.92
C CYS A 14 -2.37 15.34 -29.44
N PHE A 15 -2.30 16.39 -28.61
CA PHE A 15 -2.00 16.28 -27.17
C PHE A 15 -3.03 15.43 -26.40
N CYS A 16 -4.26 15.33 -26.93
CA CYS A 16 -5.34 14.58 -26.28
C CYS A 16 -5.44 13.10 -26.72
N CYS A 17 -5.45 12.77 -28.00
CA CYS A 17 -5.66 11.38 -28.47
C CYS A 17 -4.44 10.75 -29.15
N SER A 18 -3.30 11.45 -29.20
CA SER A 18 -2.04 10.99 -29.80
C SER A 18 -2.07 10.65 -31.29
N SER A 19 -3.20 10.89 -31.97
CA SER A 19 -3.29 10.75 -33.42
C SER A 19 -2.27 11.64 -34.10
N GLU A 20 -1.60 11.09 -35.10
CA GLU A 20 -0.60 11.78 -35.89
C GLU A 20 -1.30 12.65 -36.95
N LEU A 21 -1.02 13.95 -36.95
CA LEU A 21 -1.79 14.93 -37.70
C LEU A 21 -0.87 15.86 -38.46
N LYS A 22 -1.30 16.21 -39.68
CA LYS A 22 -0.68 17.25 -40.49
C LYS A 22 -1.43 18.56 -40.31
N TYR A 23 -0.68 19.62 -40.06
CA TYR A 23 -1.22 20.98 -39.98
C TYR A 23 -0.24 21.99 -40.62
N PRO A 24 -0.72 23.14 -41.10
CA PRO A 24 0.15 24.15 -41.70
C PRO A 24 1.13 24.73 -40.67
N GLU A 25 2.41 24.90 -40.99
CA GLU A 25 3.40 25.51 -40.06
C GLU A 25 3.05 26.95 -39.65
N THR A 26 2.19 27.62 -40.41
CA THR A 26 1.76 29.00 -40.16
C THR A 26 0.73 29.15 -39.05
N VAL A 27 0.11 28.05 -38.57
CA VAL A 27 -0.92 28.14 -37.53
C VAL A 27 -0.29 28.17 -36.14
N SER A 28 -0.81 29.02 -35.25
CA SER A 28 -0.45 29.01 -33.83
C SER A 28 -1.23 27.99 -33.01
N ARG A 29 -2.29 27.41 -33.60
CA ARG A 29 -3.13 26.37 -33.02
C ARG A 29 -3.85 25.56 -34.09
N PHE A 30 -4.13 24.29 -33.85
CA PHE A 30 -4.92 23.44 -34.76
C PHE A 30 -5.91 22.54 -34.01
N ARG A 31 -7.06 22.22 -34.63
CA ARG A 31 -8.06 21.31 -34.05
C ARG A 31 -7.81 19.88 -34.54
N CYS A 32 -7.67 18.94 -33.62
CA CYS A 32 -7.56 17.52 -33.93
C CYS A 32 -8.88 16.98 -34.50
N PRO A 33 -8.89 16.35 -35.68
CA PRO A 33 -10.10 15.78 -36.29
C PRO A 33 -10.57 14.48 -35.63
N VAL A 34 -9.71 13.81 -34.83
CA VAL A 34 -10.04 12.53 -34.19
C VAL A 34 -10.74 12.74 -32.85
N CYS A 35 -10.33 13.74 -32.07
CA CYS A 35 -10.88 13.97 -30.72
C CYS A 35 -11.34 15.42 -30.49
N ASP A 36 -11.34 16.29 -31.50
CA ASP A 36 -11.75 17.70 -31.41
C ASP A 36 -10.94 18.57 -30.43
N THR A 37 -9.77 18.13 -29.98
CA THR A 37 -8.91 18.94 -29.10
C THR A 37 -8.22 20.03 -29.89
N VAL A 38 -8.24 21.27 -29.39
CA VAL A 38 -7.45 22.37 -29.93
C VAL A 38 -6.05 22.29 -29.33
N ASN A 39 -5.04 22.26 -30.19
CA ASN A 39 -3.64 22.11 -29.86
C ASN A 39 -2.94 23.45 -30.09
N ASP A 40 -2.52 24.16 -29.03
CA ASP A 40 -1.72 25.39 -29.12
C ASP A 40 -0.22 25.07 -29.32
N LEU A 41 0.38 25.60 -30.39
CA LEU A 41 1.76 25.29 -30.81
C LEU A 41 2.80 26.27 -30.27
N LYS A 42 2.37 27.46 -29.82
CA LYS A 42 3.21 28.49 -29.21
C LYS A 42 2.56 29.00 -27.92
N PRO A 43 2.87 28.44 -26.74
CA PRO A 43 2.38 28.98 -25.47
C PRO A 43 2.89 30.42 -25.31
N HIS A 44 2.01 31.35 -24.92
CA HIS A 44 2.39 32.76 -24.67
C HIS A 44 3.45 32.85 -23.56
N SER A 45 4.54 33.59 -23.80
CA SER A 45 5.55 33.86 -22.78
C SER A 45 4.95 34.63 -21.60
N ARG A 46 5.38 34.29 -20.37
CA ARG A 46 5.00 34.99 -19.13
C ARG A 46 5.42 36.46 -19.20
N TYR A 47 4.48 37.35 -19.50
CA TYR A 47 4.63 38.77 -19.17
C TYR A 47 4.47 38.92 -17.65
N VAL A 48 5.37 39.66 -16.99
CA VAL A 48 5.16 40.05 -15.60
C VAL A 48 4.29 41.32 -15.64
N CYS A 49 3.02 41.19 -15.28
CA CYS A 49 2.11 42.35 -15.18
C CYS A 49 2.02 42.80 -13.72
N GLU A 50 2.14 44.11 -13.47
CA GLU A 50 1.92 44.65 -12.12
C GLU A 50 0.43 44.88 -11.84
N PRO A 51 -0.09 44.51 -10.65
CA PRO A 51 -1.52 44.61 -10.34
C PRO A 51 -2.00 46.06 -10.13
N LEU A 52 -3.22 46.35 -10.60
CA LEU A 52 -3.90 47.61 -10.30
C LEU A 52 -4.42 47.63 -8.86
N THR A 53 -3.84 48.48 -8.01
CA THR A 53 -4.29 48.64 -6.62
C THR A 53 -4.92 50.01 -6.39
N LEU A 54 -5.82 50.11 -5.41
CA LEU A 54 -6.42 51.38 -5.01
C LEU A 54 -5.36 52.42 -4.58
N ARG A 55 -4.25 51.96 -3.97
CA ARG A 55 -3.12 52.84 -3.62
C ARG A 55 -2.43 53.40 -4.85
N LYS A 56 -2.20 52.58 -5.89
CA LYS A 56 -1.58 53.00 -7.15
C LYS A 56 -2.49 53.99 -7.89
N LEU A 57 -3.79 53.68 -7.99
CA LEU A 57 -4.78 54.59 -8.59
C LEU A 57 -4.83 55.94 -7.87
N LYS A 58 -4.89 55.95 -6.53
CA LYS A 58 -4.88 57.18 -5.73
C LYS A 58 -3.59 57.99 -5.92
N ARG A 59 -2.42 57.34 -5.93
CA ARG A 59 -1.13 58.01 -6.20
C ARG A 59 -1.11 58.64 -7.59
N THR A 60 -1.55 57.93 -8.62
CA THR A 60 -1.56 58.45 -10.00
C THR A 60 -2.54 59.63 -10.13
N ILE A 61 -3.72 59.55 -9.50
CA ILE A 61 -4.69 60.66 -9.45
C ILE A 61 -4.10 61.88 -8.73
N MET A 62 -3.41 61.68 -7.60
CA MET A 62 -2.74 62.77 -6.89
C MET A 62 -1.62 63.39 -7.73
N LYS A 63 -0.89 62.57 -8.49
CA LYS A 63 0.17 63.03 -9.40
C LYS A 63 -0.39 63.88 -10.54
N CYS A 64 -1.44 63.42 -11.23
CA CYS A 64 -2.11 64.22 -12.28
C CYS A 64 -2.61 65.57 -11.72
N ARG A 65 -3.18 65.57 -10.51
CA ARG A 65 -3.63 66.81 -9.84
C ARG A 65 -2.49 67.77 -9.48
N SER A 66 -1.34 67.24 -9.04
CA SER A 66 -0.16 68.08 -8.75
C SER A 66 0.46 68.66 -10.03
N GLU A 67 0.36 67.95 -11.14
CA GLU A 67 0.93 68.34 -12.44
C GLU A 67 -0.05 69.19 -13.29
N ARG A 68 -1.25 69.50 -12.76
CA ARG A 68 -2.37 70.17 -13.48
C ARG A 68 -2.74 69.48 -14.80
N ASP A 69 -2.61 68.16 -14.83
CA ASP A 69 -3.12 67.33 -15.92
C ASP A 69 -4.64 67.13 -15.73
N ASP A 70 -5.44 68.00 -16.35
CA ASP A 70 -6.90 67.93 -16.32
C ASP A 70 -7.47 66.79 -17.20
N SER A 71 -6.63 66.19 -18.05
CA SER A 71 -7.03 65.08 -18.93
C SER A 71 -6.93 63.71 -18.27
N TYR A 72 -6.19 63.61 -17.15
CA TYR A 72 -5.93 62.37 -16.41
C TYR A 72 -5.37 61.25 -17.31
N GLU A 73 -4.58 61.60 -18.33
CA GLU A 73 -4.12 60.67 -19.36
C GLU A 73 -3.28 59.53 -18.75
N ALA A 74 -2.49 59.82 -17.70
CA ALA A 74 -1.73 58.81 -16.97
C ALA A 74 -2.63 57.83 -16.19
N VAL A 75 -3.80 58.26 -15.72
CA VAL A 75 -4.79 57.37 -15.09
C VAL A 75 -5.48 56.52 -16.15
N GLN A 76 -5.83 57.10 -17.29
CA GLN A 76 -6.43 56.37 -18.41
C GLN A 76 -5.49 55.29 -18.94
N LYS A 77 -4.22 55.61 -19.14
CA LYS A 77 -3.20 54.64 -19.56
C LYS A 77 -3.01 53.53 -18.53
N LEU A 78 -2.96 53.87 -17.24
CA LEU A 78 -2.86 52.87 -16.17
C LEU A 78 -4.05 51.89 -16.16
N VAL A 79 -5.26 52.39 -16.39
CA VAL A 79 -6.46 51.54 -16.48
C VAL A 79 -6.43 50.72 -17.78
N GLN A 80 -6.07 51.31 -18.91
CA GLN A 80 -5.94 50.58 -20.18
C GLN A 80 -4.89 49.46 -20.10
N ASP A 81 -3.75 49.70 -19.45
CA ASP A 81 -2.70 48.69 -19.26
C ASP A 81 -3.17 47.56 -18.33
N ALA A 82 -3.91 47.89 -17.26
CA ALA A 82 -4.45 46.91 -16.32
C ALA A 82 -5.56 46.02 -16.92
N PHE A 83 -6.34 46.55 -17.87
CA PHE A 83 -7.45 45.84 -18.52
C PHE A 83 -7.16 45.43 -19.98
N GLY A 84 -5.96 45.72 -20.50
CA GLY A 84 -5.59 45.51 -21.90
C GLY A 84 -5.20 44.07 -22.25
N SER A 85 -5.05 43.19 -21.25
CA SER A 85 -4.80 41.77 -21.45
C SER A 85 -5.39 40.91 -20.34
N PHE A 86 -5.71 39.64 -20.65
CA PHE A 86 -6.21 38.66 -19.67
C PHE A 86 -5.23 38.44 -18.50
N LEU A 87 -3.92 38.52 -18.79
CA LEU A 87 -2.86 38.36 -17.79
C LEU A 87 -2.82 39.53 -16.80
N ALA A 88 -2.86 40.77 -17.29
CA ALA A 88 -2.90 41.99 -16.49
C ALA A 88 -4.19 42.11 -15.66
N LEU A 89 -5.30 41.63 -16.23
CA LEU A 89 -6.59 41.51 -15.57
C LEU A 89 -6.49 40.55 -14.37
N ASN A 90 -5.97 39.33 -14.57
CA ASN A 90 -5.81 38.34 -13.50
C ASN A 90 -4.88 38.82 -12.38
N GLU A 91 -3.76 39.46 -12.71
CA GLU A 91 -2.87 40.08 -11.71
C GLU A 91 -3.61 41.16 -10.92
N SER A 92 -4.31 42.07 -11.60
CA SER A 92 -5.08 43.14 -10.94
C SER A 92 -6.25 42.65 -10.08
N PHE A 93 -6.81 41.49 -10.40
CA PHE A 93 -7.84 40.81 -9.63
C PHE A 93 -7.30 39.68 -8.75
N SER A 94 -5.99 39.63 -8.51
CA SER A 94 -5.38 38.69 -7.57
C SER A 94 -5.86 39.00 -6.14
N ASN A 95 -6.94 38.29 -5.80
CA ASN A 95 -7.59 38.08 -4.51
C ASN A 95 -8.35 39.21 -3.79
N PRO A 96 -9.26 39.97 -4.45
CA PRO A 96 -10.45 40.43 -3.74
C PRO A 96 -11.35 39.22 -3.44
N VAL A 97 -11.55 38.88 -2.16
CA VAL A 97 -12.47 37.81 -1.68
C VAL A 97 -13.83 37.83 -2.39
N ASN A 98 -14.31 39.00 -2.80
CA ASN A 98 -15.57 39.16 -3.50
C ASN A 98 -15.54 38.63 -4.96
N VAL A 99 -14.41 38.73 -5.66
CA VAL A 99 -14.25 38.17 -7.02
C VAL A 99 -14.17 36.65 -6.96
N ILE A 100 -13.36 36.10 -6.04
CA ILE A 100 -13.28 34.66 -5.78
C ILE A 100 -14.68 34.11 -5.48
N ARG A 101 -15.40 34.74 -4.55
CA ARG A 101 -16.79 34.38 -4.22
C ARG A 101 -17.72 34.42 -5.44
N GLY A 102 -17.61 35.46 -6.27
CA GLY A 102 -18.40 35.61 -7.50
C GLY A 102 -18.13 34.47 -8.48
N MET A 103 -16.86 34.16 -8.74
CA MET A 103 -16.43 33.07 -9.62
C MET A 103 -16.91 31.72 -9.09
N MET A 104 -16.66 31.41 -7.82
CA MET A 104 -17.09 30.14 -7.21
C MET A 104 -18.61 29.96 -7.26
N SER A 105 -19.38 31.03 -7.01
CA SER A 105 -20.84 31.00 -7.10
C SER A 105 -21.32 30.78 -8.54
N ALA A 106 -20.67 31.38 -9.54
CA ALA A 106 -20.97 31.16 -10.94
C ALA A 106 -20.65 29.72 -11.38
N THR A 107 -19.46 29.21 -11.04
CA THR A 107 -19.08 27.81 -11.30
C THR A 107 -20.05 26.85 -10.61
N GLU A 108 -20.37 27.11 -9.35
CA GLU A 108 -21.36 26.35 -8.60
C GLU A 108 -22.69 26.30 -9.38
N LYS A 109 -23.22 27.44 -9.85
CA LYS A 109 -24.47 27.49 -10.64
C LYS A 109 -24.38 26.65 -11.91
N LEU A 110 -23.27 26.72 -12.65
CA LEU A 110 -23.04 25.89 -13.86
C LEU A 110 -23.09 24.40 -13.54
N LEU A 111 -22.56 23.98 -12.39
CA LEU A 111 -22.56 22.58 -11.98
C LEU A 111 -23.91 22.05 -11.46
N LYS A 112 -24.95 22.89 -11.28
CA LYS A 112 -26.24 22.42 -10.76
C LYS A 112 -26.96 21.46 -11.70
N ARG A 113 -26.89 21.73 -13.00
CA ARG A 113 -27.60 20.98 -14.04
C ARG A 113 -26.81 21.02 -15.34
N PRO A 114 -25.96 20.01 -15.61
CA PRO A 114 -25.44 19.81 -16.96
C PRO A 114 -26.65 19.61 -17.90
N THR A 115 -26.80 20.49 -18.89
CA THR A 115 -27.90 20.40 -19.87
C THR A 115 -27.70 19.25 -20.85
N THR A 116 -26.48 18.73 -20.93
CA THR A 116 -26.06 17.65 -21.83
C THR A 116 -25.71 16.40 -21.02
N PRO A 117 -26.15 15.20 -21.44
CA PRO A 117 -25.71 13.94 -20.83
C PRO A 117 -24.19 13.77 -20.97
N LEU A 118 -23.49 13.50 -19.87
CA LEU A 118 -22.04 13.32 -19.84
C LEU A 118 -21.69 11.88 -20.23
N ARG A 119 -21.59 11.59 -21.54
CA ARG A 119 -21.39 10.21 -22.04
C ARG A 119 -20.03 9.98 -22.68
N ARG A 120 -19.38 11.03 -23.19
CA ARG A 120 -18.10 10.97 -23.90
C ARG A 120 -17.05 11.82 -23.17
N MET A 121 -15.78 11.50 -23.38
CA MET A 121 -14.65 12.25 -22.78
C MET A 121 -14.70 13.76 -23.07
N ARG A 122 -15.18 14.17 -24.25
CA ARG A 122 -15.35 15.58 -24.60
C ARG A 122 -16.36 16.31 -23.71
N ASP A 123 -17.39 15.61 -23.26
CA ASP A 123 -18.47 16.17 -22.46
C ASP A 123 -17.98 16.48 -21.04
N ILE A 124 -16.91 15.82 -20.58
CA ILE A 124 -16.37 15.95 -19.22
C ILE A 124 -15.06 16.75 -19.14
N ARG A 125 -14.58 17.34 -20.24
CA ARG A 125 -13.35 18.17 -20.23
C ARG A 125 -13.41 19.31 -19.23
N PHE A 126 -14.57 19.91 -19.07
CA PHE A 126 -14.76 20.99 -18.11
C PHE A 126 -14.53 20.53 -16.67
N LEU A 127 -14.81 19.25 -16.35
CA LEU A 127 -14.53 18.68 -15.01
C LEU A 127 -13.03 18.57 -14.76
N LEU A 128 -12.24 18.19 -15.78
CA LEU A 128 -10.78 18.18 -15.69
C LEU A 128 -10.24 19.59 -15.45
N ILE A 129 -10.74 20.58 -16.20
CA ILE A 129 -10.34 21.99 -16.02
C ILE A 129 -10.67 22.47 -14.61
N ILE A 130 -11.85 22.12 -14.08
CA ILE A 130 -12.26 22.50 -12.73
C ILE A 130 -11.35 21.84 -11.68
N LEU A 131 -11.02 20.55 -11.82
CA LEU A 131 -10.12 19.85 -10.89
C LEU A 131 -8.73 20.49 -10.82
N GLN A 132 -8.26 21.09 -11.92
CA GLN A 132 -6.97 21.81 -11.96
C GLN A 132 -7.06 23.25 -11.43
N ASN A 133 -8.21 23.69 -10.92
CA ASN A 133 -8.34 25.03 -10.37
C ASN A 133 -7.71 25.07 -8.97
N PRO A 134 -6.60 25.81 -8.76
CA PRO A 134 -5.91 25.86 -7.47
C PRO A 134 -6.78 26.47 -6.37
N LEU A 135 -7.80 27.27 -6.72
CA LEU A 135 -8.76 27.80 -5.75
C LEU A 135 -9.51 26.68 -5.03
N LEU A 136 -9.67 25.48 -5.59
CA LEU A 136 -10.36 24.38 -4.92
C LEU A 136 -9.69 23.95 -3.60
N ALA A 137 -8.36 24.10 -3.50
CA ALA A 137 -7.57 23.73 -2.34
C ALA A 137 -7.25 24.91 -1.41
N GLN A 138 -7.46 26.15 -1.85
CA GLN A 138 -7.10 27.36 -1.09
C GLN A 138 -8.18 27.73 -0.08
N HIS A 139 -7.93 27.48 1.21
CA HIS A 139 -8.79 27.88 2.32
C HIS A 139 -8.31 29.17 3.00
N ASN A 140 -8.02 30.21 2.21
CA ASN A 140 -7.44 31.46 2.72
C ASN A 140 -8.39 32.18 3.71
N PHE A 141 -9.71 32.00 3.56
CA PHE A 141 -10.71 32.60 4.46
C PHE A 141 -11.82 31.59 4.85
N PRO A 142 -12.25 31.55 6.13
CA PRO A 142 -13.31 30.64 6.59
C PRO A 142 -14.65 30.80 5.84
N VAL A 143 -14.94 32.01 5.34
CA VAL A 143 -16.17 32.32 4.58
C VAL A 143 -16.19 31.58 3.23
N GLU A 144 -15.03 31.26 2.67
CA GLU A 144 -14.90 30.61 1.37
C GLU A 144 -15.08 29.09 1.48
N THR A 145 -14.70 28.49 2.62
CA THR A 145 -14.76 27.04 2.89
C THR A 145 -16.13 26.41 2.54
N LYS A 146 -17.24 27.12 2.79
CA LYS A 146 -18.57 26.65 2.42
C LYS A 146 -18.76 26.51 0.89
N TYR A 147 -18.21 27.45 0.11
CA TYR A 147 -18.28 27.42 -1.35
C TYR A 147 -17.40 26.31 -1.92
N HIS A 148 -16.22 26.10 -1.34
CA HIS A 148 -15.32 25.00 -1.72
C HIS A 148 -16.03 23.65 -1.58
N HIS A 149 -16.57 23.35 -0.40
CA HIS A 149 -17.31 22.09 -0.18
C HIS A 149 -18.57 21.97 -1.06
N ASN A 150 -19.26 23.08 -1.36
CA ASN A 150 -20.42 23.07 -2.26
C ASN A 150 -20.04 22.77 -3.72
N LEU A 151 -18.87 23.20 -4.16
CA LEU A 151 -18.37 22.94 -5.48
C LEU A 151 -17.85 21.50 -5.57
N LEU A 152 -17.02 21.08 -4.62
CA LEU A 152 -16.46 19.72 -4.56
C LEU A 152 -17.53 18.64 -4.51
N LYS A 153 -18.58 18.79 -3.68
CA LYS A 153 -19.67 17.80 -3.65
C LYS A 153 -20.36 17.63 -5.02
N ARG A 154 -20.37 18.67 -5.87
CA ARG A 154 -20.95 18.58 -7.22
C ARG A 154 -19.97 18.02 -8.22
N VAL A 155 -18.71 18.46 -8.19
CA VAL A 155 -17.63 17.90 -9.02
C VAL A 155 -17.54 16.39 -8.78
N PHE A 156 -17.39 15.97 -7.52
CA PHE A 156 -17.32 14.56 -7.16
C PHE A 156 -18.62 13.81 -7.44
N GLY A 157 -19.78 14.43 -7.24
CA GLY A 157 -21.08 13.85 -7.60
C GLY A 157 -21.23 13.57 -9.10
N MET A 158 -20.70 14.45 -9.97
CA MET A 158 -20.72 14.21 -11.41
C MET A 158 -19.69 13.15 -11.80
N LEU A 159 -18.45 13.27 -11.31
CA LEU A 159 -17.37 12.31 -11.60
C LEU A 159 -17.74 10.89 -11.16
N SER A 160 -18.34 10.72 -9.98
CA SER A 160 -18.76 9.41 -9.49
C SER A 160 -19.86 8.79 -10.35
N CYS A 161 -20.75 9.59 -10.94
CA CYS A 161 -21.89 9.14 -11.74
C CYS A 161 -21.61 9.00 -13.25
N LEU A 162 -20.37 9.19 -13.71
CA LEU A 162 -20.01 8.96 -15.11
C LEU A 162 -20.13 7.47 -15.48
N ASN A 163 -20.26 7.20 -16.79
CA ASN A 163 -20.27 5.84 -17.32
C ASN A 163 -18.86 5.23 -17.34
N ASN A 164 -18.79 3.90 -17.53
CA ASN A 164 -17.53 3.16 -17.55
C ASN A 164 -16.56 3.62 -18.66
N GLU A 165 -17.08 4.17 -19.77
CA GLU A 165 -16.25 4.71 -20.86
C GLU A 165 -15.51 5.97 -20.40
N CYS A 166 -16.21 6.93 -19.80
CA CYS A 166 -15.63 8.13 -19.22
C CYS A 166 -14.69 7.81 -18.05
N HIS A 167 -15.05 6.88 -17.17
CA HIS A 167 -14.15 6.45 -16.08
C HIS A 167 -12.84 5.87 -16.61
N ARG A 168 -12.89 4.98 -17.60
CA ARG A 168 -11.68 4.45 -18.26
C ARG A 168 -10.87 5.55 -18.92
N ALA A 169 -11.52 6.49 -19.60
CA ALA A 169 -10.84 7.62 -20.22
C ALA A 169 -10.15 8.53 -19.19
N LEU A 170 -10.76 8.76 -18.02
CA LEU A 170 -10.17 9.50 -16.91
C LEU A 170 -8.96 8.79 -16.31
N VAL A 171 -9.09 7.49 -16.01
CA VAL A 171 -8.00 6.67 -15.49
C VAL A 171 -6.81 6.71 -16.45
N ASN A 172 -7.05 6.46 -17.74
CA ASN A 172 -6.02 6.52 -18.76
C ASN A 172 -5.46 7.93 -18.97
N TRP A 173 -6.22 8.99 -18.70
CA TRP A 173 -5.76 10.38 -18.79
C TRP A 173 -4.78 10.71 -17.67
N PHE A 174 -5.14 10.38 -16.43
CA PHE A 174 -4.27 10.63 -15.29
C PHE A 174 -3.06 9.70 -15.28
N ALA A 175 -3.17 8.48 -15.80
CA ALA A 175 -2.09 7.48 -15.81
C ALA A 175 -0.99 7.75 -16.87
N ARG A 176 -1.20 8.71 -17.79
CA ARG A 176 -0.31 8.93 -18.95
C ARG A 176 1.17 9.08 -18.58
N GLN A 177 1.99 8.30 -19.28
CA GLN A 177 3.44 8.37 -19.35
C GLN A 177 3.85 8.13 -20.82
N VAL A 178 3.88 9.16 -21.67
CA VAL A 178 4.33 9.00 -23.06
C VAL A 178 5.22 10.17 -23.46
N ASN A 179 6.42 9.88 -23.98
CA ASN A 179 7.34 10.77 -24.69
C ASN A 179 7.40 12.19 -24.11
N GLN A 180 8.01 12.33 -22.92
CA GLN A 180 8.26 13.59 -22.20
C GLN A 180 7.02 14.31 -21.61
N HIS A 181 5.80 13.80 -21.77
CA HIS A 181 4.60 14.40 -21.16
C HIS A 181 3.93 13.42 -20.19
N THR A 182 4.35 13.49 -18.93
CA THR A 182 3.75 12.75 -17.81
C THR A 182 2.76 13.68 -17.10
N TYR A 183 1.55 13.21 -16.79
CA TYR A 183 0.67 13.97 -15.90
C TYR A 183 1.41 14.19 -14.56
N PRO A 184 1.67 15.44 -14.13
CA PRO A 184 2.59 15.69 -13.03
C PRO A 184 2.18 14.97 -11.75
N VAL A 185 3.15 14.35 -11.07
CA VAL A 185 2.91 13.60 -9.83
C VAL A 185 2.33 14.52 -8.75
N ASN A 186 2.81 15.77 -8.68
CA ASN A 186 2.30 16.77 -7.74
C ASN A 186 0.84 17.14 -8.01
N ASP A 187 0.45 17.39 -9.26
CA ASP A 187 -0.95 17.68 -9.62
C ASP A 187 -1.87 16.49 -9.29
N PHE A 188 -1.36 15.25 -9.46
CA PHE A 188 -2.08 14.05 -9.08
C PHE A 188 -2.22 13.93 -7.56
N ARG A 189 -1.15 14.17 -6.80
CA ARG A 189 -1.16 14.24 -5.34
C ARG A 189 -2.15 15.30 -4.83
N ASP A 190 -2.18 16.48 -5.45
CA ASP A 190 -3.10 17.55 -5.08
C ASP A 190 -4.57 17.16 -5.29
N ASN A 191 -4.88 16.42 -6.36
CA ASN A 191 -6.21 15.86 -6.57
C ASN A 191 -6.60 14.84 -5.49
N VAL A 192 -5.68 13.97 -5.09
CA VAL A 192 -5.89 12.99 -4.01
C VAL A 192 -6.09 13.72 -2.67
N ALA A 193 -5.24 14.70 -2.37
CA ALA A 193 -5.35 15.55 -1.18
C ALA A 193 -6.68 16.31 -1.12
N LEU A 194 -7.19 16.78 -2.26
CA LEU A 194 -8.47 17.46 -2.36
C LEU A 194 -9.65 16.55 -1.97
N VAL A 195 -9.62 15.28 -2.40
CA VAL A 195 -10.63 14.29 -2.01
C VAL A 195 -10.50 13.96 -0.52
N HIS A 196 -9.29 13.81 0.00
CA HIS A 196 -9.05 13.59 1.43
C HIS A 196 -9.58 14.74 2.29
N ALA A 197 -9.26 15.99 1.96
CA ALA A 197 -9.75 17.16 2.68
C ALA A 197 -11.28 17.19 2.73
N PHE A 198 -11.92 16.83 1.61
CA PHE A 198 -13.38 16.72 1.55
C PHE A 198 -13.93 15.58 2.42
N ILE A 199 -13.32 14.39 2.38
CA ILE A 199 -13.71 13.26 3.24
C ILE A 199 -13.55 13.65 4.71
N ASN A 200 -12.41 14.22 5.12
CA ASN A 200 -12.15 14.68 6.48
C ASN A 200 -13.24 15.64 6.97
N HIS A 201 -13.60 16.63 6.14
CA HIS A 201 -14.68 17.56 6.47
C HIS A 201 -16.02 16.85 6.68
N ARG A 202 -16.35 15.85 5.85
CA ARG A 202 -17.60 15.10 5.97
C ARG A 202 -17.60 14.16 7.18
N VAL A 203 -16.49 13.50 7.48
CA VAL A 203 -16.34 12.61 8.65
C VAL A 203 -16.48 13.41 9.94
N ASN A 204 -15.76 14.53 10.07
CA ASN A 204 -15.87 15.43 11.23
C ASN A 204 -17.33 15.90 11.44
N ARG A 205 -18.02 16.28 10.36
CA ARG A 205 -19.44 16.64 10.44
C ARG A 205 -20.34 15.47 10.85
N ALA A 206 -20.01 14.26 10.44
CA ALA A 206 -20.76 13.06 10.82
C ALA A 206 -20.56 12.72 12.30
N GLN A 207 -19.35 12.90 12.84
CA GLN A 207 -19.05 12.73 14.27
C GLN A 207 -19.86 13.68 15.17
N HIS A 208 -20.16 14.89 14.69
CA HIS A 208 -20.99 15.86 15.40
C HIS A 208 -22.50 15.77 15.05
N SER A 209 -22.91 14.76 14.29
CA SER A 209 -24.32 14.55 13.96
C SER A 209 -25.09 14.03 15.17
N LYS A 210 -26.39 14.34 15.24
CA LYS A 210 -27.30 13.70 16.22
C LYS A 210 -27.50 12.21 15.94
N LEU A 211 -27.32 11.81 14.68
CA LEU A 211 -27.25 10.41 14.30
C LEU A 211 -25.88 9.89 14.74
N GLY A 212 -25.82 8.81 15.51
CA GLY A 212 -24.55 8.16 15.83
C GLY A 212 -23.83 7.64 14.59
N LEU A 213 -22.53 7.36 14.70
CA LEU A 213 -21.79 6.63 13.66
C LEU A 213 -22.14 5.13 13.73
N PRO A 214 -22.32 4.44 12.58
CA PRO A 214 -22.06 4.89 11.21
C PRO A 214 -23.25 5.59 10.52
N ALA A 215 -24.45 5.56 11.11
CA ALA A 215 -25.69 6.05 10.51
C ALA A 215 -25.63 7.49 9.99
N ALA A 216 -24.77 8.34 10.57
CA ALA A 216 -24.55 9.72 10.12
C ALA A 216 -23.95 9.87 8.71
N TYR A 217 -23.19 8.89 8.21
CA TYR A 217 -22.60 8.94 6.86
C TYR A 217 -23.13 7.86 5.91
N GLU A 218 -23.74 6.78 6.40
CA GLU A 218 -24.26 5.68 5.58
C GLU A 218 -25.20 6.12 4.45
N SER A 219 -25.96 7.20 4.68
CA SER A 219 -26.92 7.79 3.72
C SER A 219 -26.39 9.04 3.00
N ASP A 220 -25.15 9.44 3.27
CA ASP A 220 -24.56 10.64 2.68
C ASP A 220 -23.98 10.35 1.29
N TRP A 221 -24.78 10.60 0.25
CA TRP A 221 -24.36 10.45 -1.15
C TRP A 221 -23.07 11.20 -1.50
N ARG A 222 -22.75 12.26 -0.75
CA ARG A 222 -21.55 13.09 -0.96
C ARG A 222 -20.30 12.34 -0.53
N MET A 223 -20.39 11.61 0.59
CA MET A 223 -19.33 10.73 1.08
C MET A 223 -19.10 9.60 0.07
N ALA A 224 -20.18 8.93 -0.34
CA ALA A 224 -20.12 7.86 -1.34
C ALA A 224 -19.51 8.35 -2.67
N SER A 225 -19.86 9.57 -3.10
CA SER A 225 -19.29 10.16 -4.32
C SER A 225 -17.80 10.42 -4.20
N ALA A 226 -17.34 10.97 -3.07
CA ALA A 226 -15.93 11.22 -2.83
C ALA A 226 -15.10 9.92 -2.79
N ALA A 227 -15.60 8.88 -2.11
CA ALA A 227 -14.94 7.57 -2.08
C ALA A 227 -14.85 6.93 -3.48
N ARG A 228 -15.91 7.06 -4.30
CA ARG A 228 -15.88 6.62 -5.71
C ARG A 228 -14.88 7.39 -6.56
N VAL A 229 -14.74 8.70 -6.35
CA VAL A 229 -13.70 9.48 -7.04
C VAL A 229 -12.31 9.06 -6.59
N MET A 230 -12.11 8.81 -5.29
CA MET A 230 -10.83 8.26 -4.81
C MET A 230 -10.54 6.89 -5.44
N ALA A 231 -11.56 6.05 -5.65
CA ALA A 231 -11.40 4.77 -6.35
C ALA A 231 -10.89 4.95 -7.80
N LEU A 232 -11.30 6.02 -8.50
CA LEU A 232 -10.77 6.33 -9.84
C LEU A 232 -9.29 6.72 -9.78
N PHE A 233 -8.88 7.49 -8.78
CA PHE A 233 -7.48 7.83 -8.56
C PHE A 233 -6.66 6.60 -8.12
N MET A 234 -7.21 5.74 -7.27
CA MET A 234 -6.56 4.47 -6.91
C MET A 234 -6.36 3.57 -8.13
N ALA A 235 -7.37 3.48 -9.01
CA ALA A 235 -7.27 2.72 -10.27
C ALA A 235 -6.21 3.31 -11.21
N THR A 236 -6.10 4.64 -11.26
CA THR A 236 -5.01 5.34 -11.98
C THR A 236 -3.64 4.98 -11.40
N ASN A 237 -3.54 4.98 -10.07
CA ASN A 237 -2.29 4.69 -9.39
C ASN A 237 -1.85 3.24 -9.60
N ASN A 238 -2.78 2.28 -9.55
CA ASN A 238 -2.49 0.88 -9.85
C ASN A 238 -1.94 0.64 -11.28
N GLN A 239 -2.21 1.54 -12.23
CA GLN A 239 -1.67 1.45 -13.60
C GLN A 239 -0.33 2.16 -13.78
N SER A 240 -0.07 3.21 -12.99
CA SER A 240 1.04 4.15 -13.26
C SER A 240 2.04 4.30 -12.11
N ASN A 241 1.75 3.71 -10.95
CA ASN A 241 2.54 3.75 -9.71
C ASN A 241 3.07 5.15 -9.38
N LYS A 242 2.22 6.18 -9.52
CA LYS A 242 2.61 7.59 -9.33
C LYS A 242 2.84 7.97 -7.87
N LEU A 243 2.03 7.41 -6.97
CA LEU A 243 2.08 7.66 -5.54
C LEU A 243 2.21 6.33 -4.80
N PRO A 244 2.91 6.30 -3.66
CA PRO A 244 2.82 5.19 -2.73
C PRO A 244 1.38 4.93 -2.28
N THR A 245 1.01 3.67 -2.06
CA THR A 245 -0.36 3.28 -1.68
C THR A 245 -0.83 3.92 -0.38
N TYR A 246 0.07 4.16 0.58
CA TYR A 246 -0.28 4.78 1.86
C TYR A 246 -0.77 6.23 1.71
N GLU A 247 -0.47 6.91 0.60
CA GLU A 247 -1.02 8.26 0.32
C GLU A 247 -2.53 8.24 0.08
N PHE A 248 -3.15 7.06 -0.10
CA PHE A 248 -4.60 6.90 -0.22
C PHE A 248 -5.27 6.59 1.13
N TYR A 249 -4.51 6.28 2.19
CA TYR A 249 -5.06 6.07 3.52
C TYR A 249 -5.57 7.37 4.11
N ASN A 250 -6.74 7.34 4.73
CA ASN A 250 -7.33 8.52 5.36
C ASN A 250 -7.51 8.29 6.86
N THR A 251 -6.61 8.87 7.66
CA THR A 251 -6.61 8.71 9.12
C THR A 251 -7.89 9.20 9.80
N SER A 252 -8.65 10.13 9.20
CA SER A 252 -9.94 10.53 9.76
C SER A 252 -10.99 9.42 9.67
N VAL A 253 -10.89 8.55 8.66
CA VAL A 253 -11.75 7.37 8.50
C VAL A 253 -11.45 6.35 9.60
N ASP A 254 -10.19 6.22 10.03
CA ASP A 254 -9.81 5.30 11.11
C ASP A 254 -10.50 5.66 12.45
N CYS A 255 -10.89 6.91 12.63
CA CYS A 255 -11.59 7.39 13.82
C CYS A 255 -13.12 7.15 13.80
N VAL A 256 -13.67 6.49 12.77
CA VAL A 256 -15.09 6.10 12.78
C VAL A 256 -15.30 4.84 13.60
N ASN A 257 -16.56 4.47 13.87
CA ASN A 257 -16.85 3.15 14.43
C ASN A 257 -16.60 2.06 13.37
N LEU A 258 -15.35 1.61 13.26
CA LEU A 258 -14.87 0.65 12.27
C LEU A 258 -15.62 -0.68 12.35
N MET A 259 -15.98 -1.15 13.55
CA MET A 259 -16.70 -2.41 13.73
C MET A 259 -18.11 -2.33 13.16
N ALA A 260 -18.84 -1.26 13.47
CA ALA A 260 -20.18 -1.07 12.92
C ALA A 260 -20.16 -0.84 11.39
N ASP A 261 -19.14 -0.15 10.86
CA ASP A 261 -18.94 0.00 9.41
C ASP A 261 -18.68 -1.36 8.74
N PHE A 262 -17.79 -2.17 9.32
CA PHE A 262 -17.47 -3.51 8.86
C PHE A 262 -18.69 -4.43 8.89
N GLU A 263 -19.49 -4.40 9.96
CA GLU A 263 -20.73 -5.18 10.06
C GLU A 263 -21.78 -4.75 9.03
N SER A 264 -21.94 -3.44 8.80
CA SER A 264 -22.85 -2.91 7.79
C SER A 264 -22.43 -3.32 6.37
N TRP A 265 -21.13 -3.31 6.09
CA TRP A 265 -20.55 -3.79 4.84
C TRP A 265 -20.71 -5.31 4.67
N GLN A 266 -20.37 -6.08 5.70
CA GLN A 266 -20.49 -7.54 5.73
C GLN A 266 -21.95 -8.00 5.52
N ALA A 267 -22.92 -7.28 6.11
CA ALA A 267 -24.35 -7.54 5.95
C ALA A 267 -24.89 -7.21 4.54
N ARG A 268 -24.07 -6.63 3.65
CA ARG A 268 -24.47 -6.19 2.30
C ARG A 268 -25.70 -5.27 2.32
N SER A 269 -25.76 -4.37 3.29
CA SER A 269 -26.92 -3.51 3.59
C SER A 269 -27.31 -2.51 2.48
N ARG A 270 -26.59 -2.50 1.33
CA ARG A 270 -26.62 -1.51 0.24
C ARG A 270 -26.29 -0.07 0.66
N LYS A 271 -26.06 0.18 1.95
CA LYS A 271 -25.61 1.46 2.47
C LYS A 271 -24.14 1.68 2.13
N PHE A 272 -23.72 2.94 2.17
CA PHE A 272 -22.31 3.26 2.05
C PHE A 272 -21.57 2.82 3.31
N ALA A 273 -20.42 2.17 3.14
CA ALA A 273 -19.50 1.80 4.20
C ALA A 273 -18.06 2.02 3.71
N PHE A 274 -17.16 2.48 4.57
CA PHE A 274 -15.76 2.69 4.20
C PHE A 274 -15.04 1.38 3.87
N CYS A 275 -15.46 0.26 4.47
CA CYS A 275 -14.99 -1.08 4.11
C CYS A 275 -15.26 -1.46 2.63
N GLN A 276 -16.13 -0.74 1.90
CA GLN A 276 -16.28 -0.88 0.44
C GLN A 276 -15.09 -0.31 -0.35
N TYR A 277 -14.30 0.55 0.28
CA TYR A 277 -13.16 1.24 -0.28
C TYR A 277 -11.93 1.04 0.62
N PRO A 278 -11.39 -0.19 0.73
CA PRO A 278 -10.38 -0.52 1.76
C PRO A 278 -9.09 0.28 1.63
N PHE A 279 -8.78 0.84 0.45
CA PHE A 279 -7.64 1.73 0.25
C PHE A 279 -7.77 3.07 1.00
N LEU A 280 -8.94 3.41 1.56
CA LEU A 280 -9.12 4.57 2.45
C LEU A 280 -8.79 4.25 3.92
N LEU A 281 -8.80 2.96 4.30
CA LEU A 281 -8.50 2.51 5.65
C LEU A 281 -6.99 2.34 5.79
N SER A 282 -6.41 2.87 6.87
CA SER A 282 -5.00 2.60 7.16
C SER A 282 -4.77 1.13 7.52
N MET A 283 -3.49 0.73 7.50
CA MET A 283 -3.07 -0.58 7.96
C MET A 283 -3.57 -0.87 9.39
N THR A 284 -3.44 0.12 10.28
CA THR A 284 -3.90 0.04 11.68
C THR A 284 -5.40 -0.22 11.77
N ALA A 285 -6.23 0.51 11.00
CA ALA A 285 -7.68 0.32 11.01
C ALA A 285 -8.09 -1.07 10.52
N LYS A 286 -7.45 -1.56 9.45
CA LYS A 286 -7.71 -2.92 8.93
C LYS A 286 -7.29 -3.99 9.94
N MET A 287 -6.16 -3.82 10.61
CA MET A 287 -5.70 -4.72 11.67
C MET A 287 -6.68 -4.76 12.85
N GLN A 288 -7.21 -3.61 13.27
CA GLN A 288 -8.24 -3.56 14.31
C GLN A 288 -9.51 -4.32 13.89
N ILE A 289 -9.96 -4.18 12.64
CA ILE A 289 -11.09 -4.95 12.10
C ILE A 289 -10.79 -6.45 12.12
N LEU A 290 -9.60 -6.85 11.67
CA LEU A 290 -9.19 -8.25 11.61
C LEU A 290 -9.09 -8.87 13.01
N GLU A 291 -8.48 -8.18 13.97
CA GLU A 291 -8.34 -8.63 15.35
C GLU A 291 -9.69 -8.73 16.06
N ALA A 292 -10.56 -7.74 15.87
CA ALA A 292 -11.90 -7.75 16.45
C ALA A 292 -12.78 -8.86 15.85
N ASP A 293 -12.71 -9.09 14.53
CA ASP A 293 -13.43 -10.20 13.90
C ASP A 293 -12.89 -11.55 14.38
N ALA A 294 -11.58 -11.68 14.55
CA ALA A 294 -10.96 -12.88 15.13
C ALA A 294 -11.44 -13.13 16.56
N LYS A 295 -11.38 -12.12 17.44
CA LYS A 295 -11.89 -12.21 18.83
C LYS A 295 -13.38 -12.58 18.87
N ARG A 296 -14.21 -11.97 18.03
CA ARG A 296 -15.65 -12.29 17.92
C ARG A 296 -15.88 -13.74 17.53
N GLN A 297 -15.10 -14.26 16.57
CA GLN A 297 -15.16 -15.67 16.16
C GLN A 297 -14.71 -16.60 17.31
N MET A 298 -13.62 -16.27 18.03
CA MET A 298 -13.16 -17.03 19.20
C MET A 298 -14.21 -17.06 20.31
N GLU A 299 -14.82 -15.91 20.64
CA GLU A 299 -15.89 -15.82 21.65
C GLU A 299 -17.11 -16.64 21.27
N THR A 300 -17.47 -16.66 19.99
CA THR A 300 -18.59 -17.47 19.49
C THR A 300 -18.29 -18.95 19.68
N LYS A 301 -17.08 -19.40 19.34
CA LYS A 301 -16.63 -20.79 19.57
C LYS A 301 -16.53 -21.15 21.04
N TRP A 302 -16.10 -20.22 21.88
CA TRP A 302 -16.09 -20.38 23.33
C TRP A 302 -17.50 -20.59 23.88
N ARG A 303 -18.46 -19.75 23.47
CA ARG A 303 -19.87 -19.88 23.86
C ARG A 303 -20.46 -21.21 23.38
N GLU A 304 -20.24 -21.59 22.13
CA GLU A 304 -20.67 -22.89 21.59
C GLU A 304 -20.13 -24.06 22.43
N ALA A 305 -18.83 -24.04 22.78
CA ALA A 305 -18.23 -25.05 23.63
C ALA A 305 -18.83 -25.08 25.04
N PHE A 306 -19.02 -23.91 25.65
CA PHE A 306 -19.61 -23.76 26.99
C PHE A 306 -21.06 -24.24 27.04
N PHE A 307 -21.89 -23.86 26.06
CA PHE A 307 -23.27 -24.35 25.94
C PHE A 307 -23.33 -25.87 25.76
N ASN A 308 -22.46 -26.45 24.92
CA ASN A 308 -22.38 -27.90 24.75
C ASN A 308 -21.99 -28.63 26.04
N MET A 309 -21.10 -28.04 26.84
CA MET A 309 -20.68 -28.60 28.13
C MET A 309 -21.82 -28.56 29.16
N LEU A 310 -22.51 -27.42 29.27
CA LEU A 310 -23.60 -27.24 30.25
C LEU A 310 -24.85 -28.05 29.93
N PHE A 311 -25.29 -28.07 28.67
CA PHE A 311 -26.63 -28.58 28.31
C PHE A 311 -26.61 -29.94 27.62
N HIS A 312 -25.49 -30.35 27.03
CA HIS A 312 -25.41 -31.60 26.28
C HIS A 312 -24.48 -32.64 26.92
N GLN A 313 -23.89 -32.35 28.08
CA GLN A 313 -22.90 -33.20 28.77
C GLN A 313 -21.78 -33.70 27.84
N LYS A 314 -21.51 -32.98 26.73
CA LYS A 314 -20.40 -33.28 25.82
C LYS A 314 -19.18 -32.53 26.32
N VAL A 315 -18.08 -33.25 26.53
CA VAL A 315 -16.78 -32.63 26.83
C VAL A 315 -16.37 -31.83 25.59
N SER A 316 -16.43 -30.50 25.70
CA SER A 316 -16.00 -29.58 24.64
C SER A 316 -15.04 -28.56 25.25
N MET A 317 -13.78 -28.61 24.84
CA MET A 317 -12.76 -27.68 25.32
C MET A 317 -12.95 -26.30 24.66
N PRO A 318 -12.94 -25.20 25.42
CA PRO A 318 -13.09 -23.85 24.87
C PRO A 318 -11.84 -23.34 24.15
N TYR A 319 -10.70 -24.01 24.33
CA TYR A 319 -9.41 -23.69 23.73
C TYR A 319 -8.98 -24.77 22.76
N LEU A 320 -8.22 -24.39 21.74
CA LEU A 320 -7.42 -25.33 20.94
C LEU A 320 -6.10 -25.51 21.67
N VAL A 321 -5.94 -26.64 22.37
CA VAL A 321 -4.71 -26.95 23.12
C VAL A 321 -3.85 -27.88 22.27
N LEU A 322 -2.64 -27.44 21.92
CA LEU A 322 -1.65 -28.27 21.25
C LEU A 322 -0.56 -28.66 22.23
N ARG A 323 -0.40 -29.96 22.45
CA ARG A 323 0.58 -30.54 23.39
C ARG A 323 1.76 -31.09 22.60
N VAL A 324 2.88 -30.40 22.59
CA VAL A 324 3.98 -30.66 21.65
C VAL A 324 5.27 -31.01 22.39
N ARG A 325 6.04 -31.97 21.85
CA ARG A 325 7.40 -32.26 22.32
C ARG A 325 8.40 -31.46 21.50
N ARG A 326 9.45 -30.93 22.13
CA ARG A 326 10.48 -30.14 21.42
C ARG A 326 11.20 -30.96 20.36
N GLU A 327 11.45 -32.24 20.64
CA GLU A 327 12.16 -33.12 19.72
C GLU A 327 11.31 -33.49 18.49
N ASN A 328 9.98 -33.47 18.63
CA ASN A 328 9.03 -33.89 17.60
C ASN A 328 8.05 -32.76 17.23
N LEU A 329 8.56 -31.52 17.16
CA LEU A 329 7.74 -30.32 17.02
C LEU A 329 6.82 -30.36 15.79
N ILE A 330 7.37 -30.69 14.62
CA ILE A 330 6.61 -30.74 13.36
C ILE A 330 5.52 -31.81 13.46
N GLU A 331 5.90 -33.05 13.71
CA GLU A 331 4.96 -34.18 13.66
C GLU A 331 3.82 -34.03 14.67
N ASP A 332 4.12 -33.64 15.92
CA ASP A 332 3.09 -33.46 16.95
C ASP A 332 2.16 -32.29 16.64
N SER A 333 2.69 -31.19 16.12
CA SER A 333 1.90 -30.01 15.75
C SER A 333 0.94 -30.34 14.62
N LEU A 334 1.47 -30.90 13.53
CA LEU A 334 0.74 -31.19 12.32
C LEU A 334 -0.34 -32.25 12.54
N ARG A 335 -0.03 -33.32 13.27
CA ARG A 335 -1.00 -34.35 13.65
C ARG A 335 -2.16 -33.76 14.44
N GLN A 336 -1.89 -32.90 15.42
CA GLN A 336 -2.94 -32.30 16.25
C GLN A 336 -3.76 -31.25 15.50
N LEU A 337 -3.16 -30.46 14.61
CA LEU A 337 -3.89 -29.52 13.76
C LEU A 337 -4.87 -30.25 12.83
N ALA A 338 -4.44 -31.35 12.21
CA ALA A 338 -5.30 -32.19 11.37
C ALA A 338 -6.44 -32.85 12.17
N GLN A 339 -6.18 -33.26 13.43
CA GLN A 339 -7.22 -33.84 14.29
C GLN A 339 -8.25 -32.81 14.79
N ASN A 340 -7.89 -31.53 14.83
CA ASN A 340 -8.70 -30.45 15.40
C ASN A 340 -9.14 -29.42 14.35
N GLU A 341 -9.33 -29.84 13.09
CA GLU A 341 -9.66 -28.93 11.98
C GLU A 341 -10.91 -28.04 12.22
N LEU A 342 -11.91 -28.55 12.94
CA LEU A 342 -13.13 -27.80 13.27
C LEU A 342 -12.94 -26.76 14.38
N ASP A 343 -11.86 -26.90 15.14
CA ASP A 343 -11.53 -26.15 16.34
C ASP A 343 -10.43 -25.11 16.12
N LEU A 344 -9.90 -24.97 14.89
CA LEU A 344 -8.85 -24.03 14.51
C LEU A 344 -9.17 -22.55 14.79
N LYS A 345 -10.45 -22.22 15.00
CA LYS A 345 -10.93 -20.88 15.35
C LYS A 345 -11.15 -20.67 16.85
N LYS A 346 -10.86 -21.66 17.68
CA LYS A 346 -10.79 -21.48 19.14
C LYS A 346 -9.50 -20.74 19.51
N SER A 347 -9.47 -20.17 20.70
CA SER A 347 -8.25 -19.56 21.21
C SER A 347 -7.16 -20.62 21.37
N LEU A 348 -6.02 -20.40 20.71
CA LEU A 348 -4.87 -21.29 20.68
C LEU A 348 -4.10 -21.24 22.00
N ARG A 349 -3.73 -22.40 22.53
CA ARG A 349 -2.83 -22.57 23.68
C ARG A 349 -1.81 -23.65 23.38
N ILE A 350 -0.55 -23.38 23.70
CA ILE A 350 0.54 -24.33 23.54
C ILE A 350 1.00 -24.86 24.90
N GLU A 351 1.20 -26.17 24.97
CA GLU A 351 1.82 -26.86 26.10
C GLU A 351 3.03 -27.67 25.61
N PHE A 352 4.22 -27.34 26.10
CA PHE A 352 5.40 -28.19 25.87
C PHE A 352 5.39 -29.36 26.87
N VAL A 353 5.46 -30.59 26.36
CA VAL A 353 5.34 -31.79 27.20
C VAL A 353 6.56 -31.88 28.12
N GLY A 354 6.30 -31.92 29.44
CA GLY A 354 7.35 -32.02 30.46
C GLY A 354 7.88 -30.68 30.96
N GLU A 355 7.30 -29.55 30.52
CA GLU A 355 7.65 -28.20 30.96
C GLU A 355 6.51 -27.56 31.75
N ASP A 356 6.86 -26.93 32.87
CA ASP A 356 5.91 -26.13 33.65
C ASP A 356 5.73 -24.76 32.98
N GLY A 357 4.52 -24.48 32.50
CA GLY A 357 4.22 -23.20 31.87
C GLY A 357 2.73 -22.99 31.60
N VAL A 358 2.25 -21.77 31.79
CA VAL A 358 0.91 -21.35 31.38
C VAL A 358 1.05 -20.41 30.20
N ASP A 359 0.45 -20.77 29.07
CA ASP A 359 0.52 -19.94 27.86
C ASP A 359 -0.31 -18.66 28.01
N ALA A 360 0.39 -17.56 28.31
CA ALA A 360 -0.14 -16.19 28.25
C ALA A 360 0.22 -15.50 26.92
N GLY A 361 0.70 -16.25 25.91
CA GLY A 361 1.11 -15.78 24.58
C GLY A 361 2.57 -16.08 24.25
N GLY A 362 3.44 -16.22 25.25
CA GLY A 362 4.87 -16.48 25.06
C GLY A 362 5.16 -17.86 24.47
N LEU A 363 4.51 -18.91 24.98
CA LEU A 363 4.68 -20.28 24.47
C LEU A 363 4.13 -20.42 23.05
N ARG A 364 2.99 -19.75 22.77
CA ARG A 364 2.45 -19.66 21.41
C ARG A 364 3.43 -19.00 20.44
N LYS A 365 4.03 -17.86 20.82
CA LYS A 365 5.00 -17.16 19.98
C LYS A 365 6.24 -18.03 19.72
N GLU A 366 6.75 -18.69 20.75
CA GLU A 366 7.87 -19.63 20.64
C GLU A 366 7.57 -20.79 19.69
N TRP A 367 6.40 -21.42 19.86
CA TRP A 367 5.95 -22.50 19.00
C TRP A 367 5.89 -22.09 17.53
N PHE A 368 5.30 -20.94 17.22
CA PHE A 368 5.29 -20.42 15.85
C PHE A 368 6.71 -20.23 15.29
N LEU A 369 7.62 -19.64 16.08
CA LEU A 369 8.98 -19.39 15.64
C LEU A 369 9.72 -20.70 15.32
N LEU A 370 9.67 -21.67 16.24
CA LEU A 370 10.37 -22.95 16.08
C LEU A 370 9.77 -23.76 14.93
N LEU A 371 8.44 -23.77 14.80
CA LEU A 371 7.75 -24.56 13.79
C LEU A 371 8.02 -24.00 12.40
N VAL A 372 7.92 -22.68 12.23
CA VAL A 372 8.19 -22.02 10.95
C VAL A 372 9.64 -22.20 10.52
N ARG A 373 10.60 -22.01 11.43
CA ARG A 373 12.02 -22.24 11.11
C ARG A 373 12.28 -23.65 10.63
N SER A 374 11.62 -24.64 11.24
CA SER A 374 11.80 -26.05 10.85
C SER A 374 11.12 -26.38 9.52
N LEU A 375 9.91 -25.87 9.26
CA LEU A 375 9.14 -26.14 8.03
C LEU A 375 9.75 -25.44 6.79
N PHE A 376 10.35 -24.28 6.99
CA PHE A 376 11.00 -23.51 5.92
C PHE A 376 12.51 -23.79 5.83
N ASP A 377 13.04 -24.71 6.62
CA ASP A 377 14.43 -25.14 6.47
C ASP A 377 14.62 -25.82 5.09
N PRO A 378 15.62 -25.41 4.28
CA PRO A 378 15.91 -26.05 3.00
C PRO A 378 16.12 -27.57 3.10
N GLN A 379 16.63 -28.08 4.23
CA GLN A 379 16.82 -29.51 4.49
C GLN A 379 15.51 -30.25 4.69
N TYR A 380 14.45 -29.57 5.14
CA TYR A 380 13.11 -30.17 5.22
C TYR A 380 12.51 -30.36 3.80
N GLY A 381 12.93 -29.56 2.82
CA GLY A 381 12.69 -29.83 1.41
C GLY A 381 11.35 -29.35 0.83
N MET A 382 10.52 -28.66 1.62
CA MET A 382 9.26 -28.06 1.14
C MET A 382 9.46 -26.79 0.32
N PHE A 383 10.47 -25.99 0.68
CA PHE A 383 10.73 -24.69 0.06
C PHE A 383 12.19 -24.62 -0.42
N MET A 384 12.41 -23.94 -1.54
CA MET A 384 13.74 -23.65 -2.09
C MET A 384 14.04 -22.17 -1.96
N TYR A 385 15.28 -21.82 -1.65
CA TYR A 385 15.73 -20.44 -1.52
C TYR A 385 16.50 -20.01 -2.76
N ASP A 386 16.32 -18.77 -3.15
CA ASP A 386 17.13 -18.11 -4.16
C ASP A 386 18.32 -17.41 -3.49
N GLU A 387 19.54 -17.63 -4.00
CA GLU A 387 20.77 -17.14 -3.39
C GLU A 387 20.90 -15.60 -3.46
N ASP A 388 20.36 -14.97 -4.51
CA ASP A 388 20.44 -13.52 -4.71
C ASP A 388 19.47 -12.77 -3.77
N SER A 389 18.22 -13.24 -3.68
CA SER A 389 17.15 -12.55 -2.94
C SER A 389 16.97 -13.05 -1.50
N ASN A 390 17.48 -14.24 -1.16
CA ASN A 390 17.17 -14.98 0.07
C ASN A 390 15.67 -15.22 0.30
N LEU A 391 14.86 -15.13 -0.76
CA LEU A 391 13.44 -15.45 -0.71
C LEU A 391 13.21 -16.93 -1.04
N CYS A 392 12.17 -17.50 -0.46
CA CYS A 392 11.83 -18.89 -0.65
C CYS A 392 10.58 -19.09 -1.52
N TRP A 393 10.53 -20.21 -2.21
CA TRP A 393 9.40 -20.61 -3.05
C TRP A 393 9.14 -22.11 -2.93
N PHE A 394 7.91 -22.52 -3.26
CA PHE A 394 7.49 -23.92 -3.21
C PHE A 394 8.43 -24.79 -4.05
N ASN A 395 8.86 -25.92 -3.50
CA ASN A 395 9.69 -26.88 -4.21
C ASN A 395 8.81 -27.77 -5.12
N PRO A 396 8.91 -27.66 -6.46
CA PRO A 396 8.15 -28.50 -7.39
C PRO A 396 8.46 -30.00 -7.22
N SER A 397 9.67 -30.31 -6.75
CA SER A 397 10.19 -31.67 -6.57
C SER A 397 10.14 -32.17 -5.13
N SER A 398 9.39 -31.50 -4.26
CA SER A 398 9.20 -31.90 -2.87
C SER A 398 8.67 -33.33 -2.75
N PHE A 399 9.28 -34.15 -1.89
CA PHE A 399 8.73 -35.45 -1.49
C PHE A 399 7.63 -35.35 -0.44
N GLU A 400 7.52 -34.21 0.26
CA GLU A 400 6.44 -33.95 1.20
C GLU A 400 5.08 -33.91 0.50
N ASN A 401 4.06 -34.44 1.18
CA ASN A 401 2.71 -34.58 0.63
C ASN A 401 1.91 -33.26 0.68
N GLU A 402 0.74 -33.25 0.04
CA GLU A 402 -0.16 -32.10 0.03
C GLU A 402 -0.65 -31.71 1.44
N ASP A 403 -0.78 -32.68 2.36
CA ASP A 403 -1.24 -32.42 3.73
C ASP A 403 -0.25 -31.53 4.50
N GLN A 404 1.05 -31.72 4.29
CA GLN A 404 2.09 -30.87 4.88
C GLN A 404 1.94 -29.41 4.42
N TYR A 405 1.76 -29.18 3.12
CA TYR A 405 1.53 -27.84 2.59
C TYR A 405 0.22 -27.23 3.10
N PHE A 406 -0.86 -28.03 3.17
CA PHE A 406 -2.11 -27.61 3.78
C PHE A 406 -1.89 -27.12 5.21
N LEU A 407 -1.16 -27.87 6.02
CA LEU A 407 -0.92 -27.50 7.41
C LEU A 407 0.02 -26.29 7.55
N VAL A 408 1.01 -26.10 6.66
CA VAL A 408 1.77 -24.84 6.59
C VAL A 408 0.83 -23.66 6.31
N GLY A 409 -0.13 -23.84 5.41
CA GLY A 409 -1.19 -22.87 5.15
C GLY A 409 -2.00 -22.54 6.42
N VAL A 410 -2.40 -23.57 7.18
CA VAL A 410 -3.09 -23.41 8.47
C VAL A 410 -2.22 -22.64 9.47
N VAL A 411 -0.92 -22.94 9.58
CA VAL A 411 0.01 -22.24 10.48
C VAL A 411 0.09 -20.75 10.13
N LEU A 412 0.25 -20.39 8.86
CA LEU A 412 0.22 -18.98 8.44
C LEU A 412 -1.12 -18.31 8.77
N GLY A 413 -2.23 -19.01 8.54
CA GLY A 413 -3.56 -18.50 8.87
C GLY A 413 -3.74 -18.28 10.39
N LEU A 414 -3.28 -19.22 11.21
CA LEU A 414 -3.30 -19.10 12.67
C LEU A 414 -2.44 -17.94 13.16
N ALA A 415 -1.29 -17.67 12.53
CA ALA A 415 -0.44 -16.56 12.91
C ALA A 415 -1.14 -15.21 12.71
N ILE A 416 -1.77 -15.00 11.53
CA ILE A 416 -2.60 -13.82 11.25
C ILE A 416 -3.77 -13.73 12.25
N TYR A 417 -4.47 -14.85 12.48
CA TYR A 417 -5.63 -14.93 13.38
C TYR A 417 -5.28 -14.62 14.84
N ASN A 418 -4.04 -14.85 15.24
CA ASN A 418 -3.50 -14.58 16.57
C ASN A 418 -2.55 -13.37 16.60
N THR A 419 -2.59 -12.50 15.58
CA THR A 419 -1.77 -11.28 15.46
C THR A 419 -0.28 -11.51 15.77
N THR A 420 0.27 -12.60 15.26
CA THR A 420 1.67 -13.02 15.49
C THR A 420 2.43 -12.96 14.17
N ILE A 421 3.57 -12.25 14.17
CA ILE A 421 4.48 -12.23 13.02
C ILE A 421 5.29 -13.53 12.94
N LEU A 422 5.64 -13.93 11.73
CA LEU A 422 6.41 -15.12 11.41
C LEU A 422 7.67 -14.74 10.65
N ASP A 423 8.75 -15.48 10.92
CA ASP A 423 10.03 -15.36 10.22
C ASP A 423 10.00 -16.13 8.89
N VAL A 424 9.08 -15.74 7.99
CA VAL A 424 8.92 -16.35 6.66
C VAL A 424 9.45 -15.43 5.56
N HIS A 425 10.03 -16.04 4.53
CA HIS A 425 10.73 -15.37 3.44
C HIS A 425 9.99 -15.54 2.09
N LEU A 426 8.66 -15.60 2.12
CA LEU A 426 7.85 -15.73 0.91
C LEU A 426 7.78 -14.39 0.16
N PRO A 427 7.91 -14.36 -1.19
CA PRO A 427 7.78 -13.12 -1.97
C PRO A 427 6.32 -12.64 -2.03
N THR A 428 6.12 -11.35 -2.33
CA THR A 428 4.80 -10.72 -2.58
C THR A 428 3.95 -11.52 -3.59
N ALA A 429 4.60 -12.18 -4.56
CA ALA A 429 3.96 -13.07 -5.53
C ALA A 429 3.09 -14.16 -4.87
N CYS A 430 3.53 -14.72 -3.73
CA CYS A 430 2.78 -15.73 -2.99
C CYS A 430 1.43 -15.16 -2.48
N TYR A 431 1.46 -13.97 -1.90
CA TYR A 431 0.26 -13.30 -1.38
C TYR A 431 -0.66 -12.82 -2.50
N LYS A 432 -0.11 -12.40 -3.64
CA LYS A 432 -0.88 -12.13 -4.87
C LYS A 432 -1.64 -13.38 -5.32
N LYS A 433 -0.97 -14.52 -5.40
CA LYS A 433 -1.61 -15.80 -5.77
C LYS A 433 -2.67 -16.23 -4.76
N LEU A 434 -2.46 -16.01 -3.46
CA LEU A 434 -3.48 -16.30 -2.44
C LEU A 434 -4.76 -15.52 -2.74
N LEU A 435 -4.65 -14.22 -3.00
CA LEU A 435 -5.78 -13.34 -3.35
C LEU A 435 -6.31 -13.50 -4.79
N GLY A 436 -5.74 -14.41 -5.59
CA GLY A 436 -6.15 -14.64 -6.98
C GLY A 436 -5.73 -13.52 -7.94
N HIS A 437 -4.73 -12.72 -7.58
CA HIS A 437 -4.12 -11.74 -8.48
C HIS A 437 -3.14 -12.43 -9.44
N ALA A 438 -3.06 -11.92 -10.67
CA ALA A 438 -2.07 -12.37 -11.64
C ALA A 438 -0.65 -12.00 -11.17
N VAL A 439 0.31 -12.87 -11.48
CA VAL A 439 1.73 -12.67 -11.23
C VAL A 439 2.49 -12.74 -12.56
N GLY A 440 3.55 -11.97 -12.70
CA GLY A 440 4.30 -11.87 -13.96
C GLY A 440 5.79 -11.62 -13.77
N LEU A 441 6.43 -11.06 -14.80
CA LEU A 441 7.88 -10.86 -14.84
C LEU A 441 8.39 -9.97 -13.69
N ASN A 442 7.65 -8.90 -13.36
CA ASN A 442 7.99 -8.02 -12.24
C ASN A 442 7.98 -8.75 -10.89
N ASP A 443 7.09 -9.73 -10.72
CA ASP A 443 7.01 -10.54 -9.52
C ASP A 443 8.16 -11.56 -9.46
N LEU A 444 8.49 -12.16 -10.61
CA LEU A 444 9.67 -13.01 -10.74
C LEU A 444 10.95 -12.23 -10.44
N ALA A 445 11.06 -10.97 -10.84
CA ALA A 445 12.24 -10.14 -10.60
C ALA A 445 12.53 -9.92 -9.11
N VAL A 446 11.51 -9.95 -8.24
CA VAL A 446 11.69 -9.87 -6.79
C VAL A 446 12.25 -11.18 -6.22
N PHE A 447 11.74 -12.33 -6.69
CA PHE A 447 12.09 -13.66 -6.17
C PHE A 447 13.34 -14.27 -6.83
N ARG A 448 13.46 -14.23 -8.16
CA ARG A 448 14.58 -14.76 -8.95
C ARG A 448 15.13 -13.68 -9.89
N PRO A 449 15.85 -12.70 -9.34
CA PRO A 449 16.29 -11.53 -10.10
C PRO A 449 17.21 -11.90 -11.27
N ALA A 450 18.08 -12.90 -11.13
CA ALA A 450 18.94 -13.37 -12.22
C ALA A 450 18.16 -13.93 -13.41
N LEU A 451 17.15 -14.77 -13.14
CA LEU A 451 16.30 -15.35 -14.16
C LEU A 451 15.46 -14.28 -14.86
N ALA A 452 14.86 -13.35 -14.10
CA ALA A 452 14.08 -12.25 -14.66
C ALA A 452 14.94 -11.38 -15.59
N ARG A 453 16.17 -11.00 -15.19
CA ARG A 453 17.11 -10.28 -16.06
C ARG A 453 17.38 -11.01 -17.37
N GLY A 454 17.52 -12.33 -17.33
CA GLY A 454 17.73 -13.14 -18.54
C GLY A 454 16.51 -13.10 -19.49
N LEU A 455 15.30 -13.17 -18.94
CA LEU A 455 14.06 -13.06 -19.73
C LEU A 455 13.87 -11.64 -20.28
N GLU A 456 14.20 -10.60 -19.51
CA GLU A 456 14.20 -9.21 -19.97
C GLU A 456 15.18 -8.99 -21.13
N GLN A 457 16.39 -9.57 -21.03
CA GLN A 457 17.38 -9.52 -22.11
C GLN A 457 16.88 -10.21 -23.38
N LEU A 458 16.21 -11.37 -23.25
CA LEU A 458 15.58 -12.06 -24.38
C LEU A 458 14.52 -11.19 -25.08
N LEU A 459 13.67 -10.52 -24.28
CA LEU A 459 12.63 -9.62 -24.79
C LEU A 459 13.19 -8.37 -25.45
N ALA A 460 14.29 -7.82 -24.92
CA ALA A 460 14.90 -6.60 -25.42
C ALA A 460 15.89 -6.82 -26.58
N PHE A 461 16.25 -8.07 -26.88
CA PHE A 461 17.28 -8.37 -27.87
C PHE A 461 16.88 -7.94 -29.29
N GLU A 462 17.75 -7.19 -29.98
CA GLU A 462 17.49 -6.70 -31.34
C GLU A 462 18.01 -7.62 -32.45
N GLY A 463 18.89 -8.58 -32.12
CA GLY A 463 19.44 -9.54 -33.08
C GLY A 463 18.53 -10.74 -33.35
N ASP A 464 19.07 -11.74 -34.05
CA ASP A 464 18.39 -13.01 -34.29
C ASP A 464 18.35 -13.85 -33.01
N VAL A 465 17.16 -13.99 -32.43
CA VAL A 465 16.95 -14.69 -31.16
C VAL A 465 17.28 -16.18 -31.29
N GLU A 466 16.93 -16.81 -32.41
CA GLU A 466 17.04 -18.26 -32.55
C GLU A 466 18.50 -18.72 -32.54
N SER A 467 19.36 -18.07 -33.34
CA SER A 467 20.77 -18.43 -33.44
C SER A 467 21.62 -18.01 -32.24
N VAL A 468 21.20 -16.99 -31.49
CA VAL A 468 21.96 -16.46 -30.35
C VAL A 468 21.60 -17.18 -29.05
N PHE A 469 20.29 -17.35 -28.78
CA PHE A 469 19.84 -17.97 -27.54
C PHE A 469 19.73 -19.49 -27.65
N CYS A 470 19.48 -20.03 -28.85
CA CYS A 470 19.37 -21.47 -29.10
C CYS A 470 18.44 -22.18 -28.10
N ARG A 471 17.33 -21.55 -27.72
CA ARG A 471 16.33 -22.10 -26.78
C ARG A 471 15.15 -22.69 -27.53
N SER A 472 14.59 -23.76 -26.98
CA SER A 472 13.29 -24.31 -27.36
C SER A 472 12.23 -23.99 -26.29
N PHE A 473 10.95 -24.27 -26.55
CA PHE A 473 9.86 -24.04 -25.59
C PHE A 473 9.83 -25.09 -24.47
N VAL A 474 10.90 -25.11 -23.68
CA VAL A 474 11.13 -26.06 -22.59
C VAL A 474 11.65 -25.30 -21.36
N ALA A 475 11.12 -25.63 -20.19
CA ALA A 475 11.68 -25.23 -18.91
C ALA A 475 12.68 -26.27 -18.42
N GLU A 476 13.87 -25.80 -18.05
CA GLU A 476 14.91 -26.63 -17.44
C GLU A 476 14.78 -26.54 -15.92
N ILE A 477 14.50 -27.67 -15.27
CA ILE A 477 14.42 -27.78 -13.81
C ILE A 477 15.50 -28.72 -13.33
N GLU A 478 16.28 -28.25 -12.36
CA GLU A 478 17.22 -29.11 -11.65
C GLU A 478 16.51 -29.75 -10.46
N SER A 479 16.49 -31.08 -10.42
CA SER A 479 15.86 -31.89 -9.38
C SER A 479 16.82 -33.00 -8.99
N PHE A 480 17.30 -32.99 -7.75
CA PHE A 480 18.26 -33.98 -7.22
C PHE A 480 19.56 -34.12 -8.06
N GLY A 481 20.04 -33.02 -8.64
CA GLY A 481 21.22 -32.99 -9.51
C GLY A 481 20.98 -33.50 -10.93
N GLU A 482 19.74 -33.89 -11.26
CA GLU A 482 19.32 -34.23 -12.61
C GLU A 482 18.58 -33.04 -13.25
N ARG A 483 18.94 -32.70 -14.48
CA ARG A 483 18.23 -31.68 -15.27
C ARG A 483 17.06 -32.32 -16.00
N ARG A 484 15.85 -31.89 -15.67
CA ARG A 484 14.62 -32.27 -16.35
C ARG A 484 14.17 -31.16 -17.28
N CYS A 485 13.72 -31.57 -18.46
CA CYS A 485 13.25 -30.71 -19.53
C CYS A 485 11.73 -30.84 -19.65
N GLU A 486 11.00 -29.84 -19.17
CA GLU A 486 9.53 -29.85 -19.16
C GLU A 486 9.00 -28.99 -20.33
N PRO A 487 8.26 -29.56 -21.29
CA PRO A 487 7.75 -28.81 -22.44
C PRO A 487 6.68 -27.80 -22.00
N LEU A 488 6.86 -26.53 -22.37
CA LEU A 488 5.95 -25.43 -22.02
C LEU A 488 4.70 -25.37 -22.91
N ILE A 489 4.79 -25.95 -24.10
CA ILE A 489 3.72 -26.09 -25.08
C ILE A 489 3.75 -27.52 -25.66
N PRO A 490 2.67 -27.98 -26.31
CA PRO A 490 2.71 -29.22 -27.08
C PRO A 490 3.86 -29.21 -28.09
N ASN A 491 4.67 -30.27 -28.09
CA ASN A 491 5.87 -30.39 -28.93
C ASN A 491 6.95 -29.30 -28.69
N GLY A 492 6.98 -28.66 -27.51
CA GLY A 492 7.87 -27.53 -27.21
C GLY A 492 9.38 -27.83 -27.38
N GLN A 493 9.77 -29.10 -27.24
CA GLN A 493 11.15 -29.57 -27.46
C GLN A 493 11.66 -29.32 -28.89
N ASN A 494 10.75 -29.30 -29.87
CA ASN A 494 11.03 -29.13 -31.29
C ASN A 494 10.64 -27.73 -31.80
N THR A 495 10.15 -26.84 -30.92
CA THR A 495 9.76 -25.48 -31.27
C THR A 495 10.83 -24.52 -30.75
N MET A 496 11.58 -23.89 -31.65
CA MET A 496 12.61 -22.92 -31.30
C MET A 496 12.01 -21.55 -30.92
N VAL A 497 12.69 -20.86 -30.02
CA VAL A 497 12.39 -19.48 -29.66
C VAL A 497 13.00 -18.55 -30.70
N THR A 498 12.17 -17.69 -31.27
CA THR A 498 12.47 -16.75 -32.36
C THR A 498 12.02 -15.35 -31.96
N ASN A 499 12.35 -14.32 -32.75
CA ASN A 499 11.91 -12.95 -32.51
C ASN A 499 10.37 -12.82 -32.47
N ASP A 500 9.65 -13.63 -33.25
CA ASP A 500 8.19 -13.57 -33.37
C ASP A 500 7.46 -14.22 -32.19
N ASN A 501 8.06 -15.22 -31.53
CA ASN A 501 7.41 -16.01 -30.49
C ASN A 501 8.02 -15.85 -29.09
N ARG A 502 9.07 -15.03 -28.93
CA ARG A 502 9.75 -14.82 -27.63
C ARG A 502 8.84 -14.31 -26.51
N GLU A 503 7.84 -13.49 -26.85
CA GLU A 503 6.89 -12.97 -25.86
C GLU A 503 6.03 -14.11 -25.30
N GLU A 504 5.54 -14.99 -26.18
CA GLU A 504 4.81 -16.19 -25.78
C GLU A 504 5.69 -17.14 -24.97
N PHE A 505 6.95 -17.35 -25.37
CA PHE A 505 7.89 -18.16 -24.59
C PHE A 505 8.02 -17.65 -23.16
N VAL A 506 8.23 -16.34 -22.97
CA VAL A 506 8.36 -15.73 -21.64
C VAL A 506 7.06 -15.86 -20.85
N GLU A 507 5.90 -15.61 -21.46
CA GLU A 507 4.60 -15.77 -20.81
C GLU A 507 4.39 -17.22 -20.31
N ARG A 508 4.65 -18.21 -21.17
CA ARG A 508 4.53 -19.63 -20.82
C ARG A 508 5.52 -20.06 -19.75
N TYR A 509 6.75 -19.56 -19.81
CA TYR A 509 7.78 -19.83 -18.81
C TYR A 509 7.37 -19.28 -17.44
N LEU A 510 6.82 -18.06 -17.40
CA LEU A 510 6.33 -17.44 -16.17
C LEU A 510 5.13 -18.20 -15.58
N ASP A 511 4.15 -18.58 -16.40
CA ASP A 511 3.00 -19.38 -15.97
C ASP A 511 3.44 -20.72 -15.38
N TYR A 512 4.44 -21.35 -15.99
CA TYR A 512 4.99 -22.60 -15.50
C TYR A 512 5.70 -22.45 -14.14
N VAL A 513 6.65 -21.51 -14.02
CA VAL A 513 7.47 -21.33 -12.81
C VAL A 513 6.66 -20.81 -11.62
N LEU A 514 5.76 -19.86 -11.87
CA LEU A 514 4.97 -19.22 -10.80
C LEU A 514 3.62 -19.92 -10.57
N GLY A 515 3.20 -20.82 -11.46
CA GLY A 515 1.89 -21.48 -11.44
C GLY A 515 2.02 -22.99 -11.55
N THR A 516 2.11 -23.50 -12.78
CA THR A 516 1.92 -24.92 -13.10
C THR A 516 2.82 -25.86 -12.29
N SER A 517 4.11 -25.52 -12.14
CA SER A 517 5.11 -26.35 -11.46
C SER A 517 4.82 -26.56 -9.97
N ILE A 518 4.04 -25.68 -9.35
CA ILE A 518 3.76 -25.66 -7.90
C ILE A 518 2.27 -25.77 -7.58
N GLU A 519 1.41 -26.04 -8.56
CA GLU A 519 -0.05 -25.99 -8.40
C GLU A 519 -0.56 -26.95 -7.32
N ARG A 520 0.05 -28.14 -7.17
CA ARG A 520 -0.35 -29.11 -6.14
C ARG A 520 0.00 -28.61 -4.74
N GLN A 521 1.25 -28.21 -4.54
CA GLN A 521 1.79 -27.71 -3.28
C GLN A 521 1.07 -26.41 -2.86
N PHE A 522 0.99 -25.45 -3.78
CA PHE A 522 0.33 -24.18 -3.54
C PHE A 522 -1.18 -24.32 -3.37
N GLY A 523 -1.83 -25.22 -4.12
CA GLY A 523 -3.26 -25.50 -3.99
C GLY A 523 -3.62 -25.99 -2.59
N ALA A 524 -2.82 -26.91 -2.04
CA ALA A 524 -3.00 -27.39 -0.67
C ALA A 524 -2.71 -26.30 0.37
N PHE A 525 -1.60 -25.58 0.22
CA PHE A 525 -1.26 -24.42 1.06
C PHE A 525 -2.36 -23.36 1.09
N ARG A 526 -2.89 -22.98 -0.07
CA ARG A 526 -3.99 -22.02 -0.20
C ARG A 526 -5.25 -22.51 0.51
N ARG A 527 -5.59 -23.80 0.40
CA ARG A 527 -6.73 -24.40 1.12
C ARG A 527 -6.56 -24.27 2.63
N GLY A 528 -5.38 -24.60 3.15
CA GLY A 528 -5.08 -24.49 4.58
C GLY A 528 -5.14 -23.06 5.10
N PHE A 529 -4.57 -22.12 4.34
CA PHE A 529 -4.63 -20.69 4.66
C PHE A 529 -6.07 -20.18 4.81
N TYR A 530 -6.93 -20.49 3.83
CA TYR A 530 -8.33 -20.06 3.85
C TYR A 530 -9.20 -20.81 4.85
N HIS A 531 -8.76 -21.97 5.35
CA HIS A 531 -9.45 -22.70 6.41
C HIS A 531 -9.53 -21.88 7.71
N VAL A 532 -8.50 -21.07 7.99
CA VAL A 532 -8.46 -20.17 9.15
C VAL A 532 -8.90 -18.75 8.75
N CYS A 533 -8.31 -18.19 7.69
CA CYS A 533 -8.47 -16.79 7.29
C CYS A 533 -9.58 -16.51 6.26
N GLY A 534 -10.52 -17.44 6.02
CA GLY A 534 -11.60 -17.29 5.03
C GLY A 534 -12.69 -16.26 5.35
N GLY A 535 -12.47 -15.33 6.29
CA GLY A 535 -13.42 -14.28 6.64
C GLY A 535 -13.32 -13.04 5.75
N ASN A 536 -14.37 -12.20 5.77
CA ASN A 536 -14.40 -10.97 4.96
C ASN A 536 -13.34 -9.94 5.41
N ALA A 537 -12.87 -9.99 6.65
CA ALA A 537 -11.88 -9.03 7.17
C ALA A 537 -10.56 -9.06 6.40
N LEU A 538 -10.06 -10.26 6.04
CA LEU A 538 -8.81 -10.38 5.28
C LEU A 538 -8.93 -9.79 3.87
N SER A 539 -10.12 -9.78 3.27
CA SER A 539 -10.34 -9.21 1.93
C SER A 539 -10.20 -7.68 1.87
N LEU A 540 -10.05 -7.00 3.02
CA LEU A 540 -9.76 -5.56 3.09
C LEU A 540 -8.28 -5.25 2.82
N PHE A 541 -7.41 -6.26 2.85
CA PHE A 541 -5.97 -6.11 2.70
C PHE A 541 -5.51 -6.36 1.27
N ARG A 542 -4.48 -5.62 0.86
CA ARG A 542 -3.72 -5.86 -0.37
C ARG A 542 -2.65 -6.94 -0.17
N PRO A 543 -2.13 -7.56 -1.24
CA PRO A 543 -1.05 -8.54 -1.13
C PRO A 543 0.13 -8.07 -0.28
N GLU A 544 0.58 -6.83 -0.51
CA GLU A 544 1.71 -6.22 0.20
C GLU A 544 1.39 -5.98 1.67
N GLU A 545 0.12 -5.70 2.00
CA GLU A 545 -0.31 -5.55 3.39
C GLU A 545 -0.41 -6.91 4.10
N ILE A 546 -0.84 -7.98 3.42
CA ILE A 546 -0.84 -9.33 3.99
C ILE A 546 0.59 -9.82 4.23
N GLU A 547 1.50 -9.54 3.31
CA GLU A 547 2.93 -9.80 3.52
C GLU A 547 3.43 -9.13 4.80
N LEU A 548 3.12 -7.83 4.98
CA LEU A 548 3.47 -7.09 6.21
C LEU A 548 2.80 -7.68 7.47
N LEU A 549 1.54 -8.14 7.41
CA LEU A 549 0.88 -8.82 8.54
C LEU A 549 1.64 -10.08 8.98
N VAL A 550 2.10 -10.85 8.00
CA VAL A 550 2.74 -12.13 8.25
C VAL A 550 4.18 -11.94 8.67
N ARG A 551 4.97 -11.14 7.95
CA ARG A 551 6.42 -11.02 8.18
C ARG A 551 6.79 -9.93 9.18
N GLY A 552 5.97 -8.90 9.31
CA GLY A 552 6.35 -7.64 9.95
C GLY A 552 7.08 -6.68 9.00
N SER A 553 7.31 -5.47 9.49
CA SER A 553 7.96 -4.38 8.74
C SER A 553 9.48 -4.40 8.88
N ASP A 554 10.16 -4.00 7.81
CA ASP A 554 11.61 -3.79 7.72
C ASP A 554 12.01 -2.31 7.73
N GLU A 555 11.05 -1.41 7.98
CA GLU A 555 11.28 0.02 8.13
C GLU A 555 12.33 0.32 9.21
N PRO A 556 13.21 1.31 9.01
CA PRO A 556 14.24 1.68 9.98
C PRO A 556 13.71 1.80 11.41
N LEU A 557 14.53 1.37 12.37
CA LEU A 557 14.16 1.40 13.77
C LEU A 557 14.28 2.84 14.30
N GLU A 558 13.15 3.47 14.56
CA GLU A 558 13.10 4.76 15.25
C GLU A 558 13.31 4.55 16.75
N MET A 559 14.50 4.90 17.23
CA MET A 559 14.93 4.62 18.62
C MET A 559 14.04 5.31 19.66
N ASP A 560 13.58 6.52 19.37
CA ASP A 560 12.71 7.28 20.29
C ASP A 560 11.34 6.61 20.44
N ASP A 561 10.80 6.03 19.36
CA ASP A 561 9.54 5.28 19.38
C ASP A 561 9.67 3.99 20.19
N LEU A 562 10.74 3.21 19.97
CA LEU A 562 11.02 2.00 20.75
C LEU A 562 11.23 2.33 22.24
N ARG A 563 12.01 3.37 22.53
CA ARG A 563 12.28 3.83 23.89
C ARG A 563 11.00 4.23 24.62
N GLY A 564 10.09 4.94 23.93
CA GLY A 564 8.81 5.37 24.48
C GLY A 564 7.86 4.24 24.83
N GLN A 565 8.04 3.05 24.25
CA GLN A 565 7.20 1.86 24.48
C GLN A 565 7.89 0.78 25.33
N THR A 566 9.12 1.01 25.78
CA THR A 566 9.89 0.04 26.55
C THR A 566 9.51 0.07 28.03
N GLU A 567 9.16 -1.09 28.57
CA GLU A 567 8.92 -1.29 30.01
C GLU A 567 10.24 -1.60 30.72
N TYR A 568 10.54 -0.88 31.81
CA TYR A 568 11.72 -1.12 32.63
C TYR A 568 11.31 -1.81 33.94
N MET A 569 11.90 -2.98 34.21
CA MET A 569 11.71 -3.71 35.47
C MET A 569 12.98 -3.64 36.30
N ASP A 570 12.87 -3.15 37.53
CA ASP A 570 14.00 -2.95 38.45
C ASP A 570 15.11 -2.02 37.92
N PHE A 571 14.77 -1.22 36.91
CA PHE A 571 15.51 -0.10 36.35
C PHE A 571 14.60 1.14 36.31
N SER A 572 15.18 2.34 36.43
CA SER A 572 14.51 3.59 36.04
C SER A 572 14.91 3.97 34.61
N ALA A 573 14.01 4.66 33.89
CA ALA A 573 14.26 5.11 32.52
C ALA A 573 15.40 6.14 32.41
N GLU A 574 15.76 6.77 33.52
CA GLU A 574 16.81 7.78 33.68
C GLU A 574 18.13 7.18 34.20
N GLU A 575 18.14 5.90 34.57
CA GLU A 575 19.34 5.25 35.09
C GLU A 575 20.46 5.19 34.05
N GLU A 576 21.71 5.38 34.48
CA GLU A 576 22.87 5.53 33.60
C GLU A 576 23.03 4.35 32.62
N THR A 577 22.82 3.11 33.09
CA THR A 577 22.88 1.90 32.25
C THR A 577 21.85 1.94 31.11
N ILE A 578 20.63 2.43 31.38
CA ILE A 578 19.56 2.52 30.39
C ILE A 578 19.84 3.64 29.38
N VAL A 579 20.29 4.80 29.86
CA VAL A 579 20.70 5.90 28.98
C VAL A 579 21.82 5.44 28.05
N HIS A 580 22.84 4.78 28.58
CA HIS A 580 23.93 4.20 27.78
C HIS A 580 23.45 3.16 26.77
N PHE A 581 22.51 2.29 27.15
CA PHE A 581 21.93 1.30 26.23
C PHE A 581 21.31 1.95 24.99
N TRP A 582 20.47 2.97 25.17
CA TRP A 582 19.83 3.66 24.06
C TRP A 582 20.81 4.45 23.20
N ASP A 583 21.82 5.08 23.81
CA ASP A 583 22.89 5.73 23.07
C ASP A 583 23.66 4.72 22.20
N ILE A 584 24.00 3.56 22.77
CA ILE A 584 24.71 2.51 22.04
C ILE A 584 23.85 2.01 20.86
N MET A 585 22.56 1.73 21.09
CA MET A 585 21.68 1.29 20.00
C MET A 585 21.55 2.34 18.89
N LYS A 586 21.50 3.62 19.24
CA LYS A 586 21.46 4.73 18.27
C LYS A 586 22.75 4.82 17.46
N ASP A 587 23.89 4.54 18.07
CA ASP A 587 25.22 4.54 17.43
C ASP A 587 25.49 3.25 16.62
N MET A 588 24.72 2.18 16.82
CA MET A 588 24.85 0.93 16.04
C MET A 588 24.42 1.13 14.58
N ASN A 589 25.08 0.43 13.67
CA ASN A 589 24.61 0.37 12.28
C ASN A 589 23.27 -0.41 12.18
N PRO A 590 22.46 -0.19 11.12
CA PRO A 590 21.16 -0.84 10.98
C PRO A 590 21.20 -2.37 11.03
N VAL A 591 22.26 -2.99 10.50
CA VAL A 591 22.43 -4.46 10.53
C VAL A 591 22.58 -4.96 11.97
N MET A 592 23.37 -4.27 12.78
CA MET A 592 23.57 -4.64 14.19
C MET A 592 22.32 -4.37 15.03
N GLN A 593 21.59 -3.29 14.76
CA GLN A 593 20.29 -3.03 15.40
C GLN A 593 19.30 -4.16 15.12
N ARG A 594 19.25 -4.65 13.87
CA ARG A 594 18.42 -5.80 13.48
C ARG A 594 18.84 -7.10 14.16
N LYS A 595 20.15 -7.34 14.31
CA LYS A 595 20.66 -8.50 15.07
C LYS A 595 20.28 -8.42 16.54
N LEU A 596 20.37 -7.24 17.16
CA LEU A 596 19.90 -7.03 18.53
C LEU A 596 18.39 -7.24 18.65
N LEU A 597 17.61 -6.78 17.66
CA LEU A 597 16.17 -7.03 17.63
C LEU A 597 15.85 -8.53 17.55
N MET A 598 16.56 -9.26 16.70
CA MET A 598 16.49 -10.73 16.58
C MET A 598 16.88 -11.40 17.90
N PHE A 599 17.93 -10.93 18.56
CA PHE A 599 18.35 -11.43 19.87
C PHE A 599 17.26 -11.25 20.94
N VAL A 600 16.61 -10.08 20.99
CA VAL A 600 15.62 -9.77 22.03
C VAL A 600 14.25 -10.35 21.73
N THR A 601 13.86 -10.50 20.46
CA THR A 601 12.47 -10.79 20.09
C THR A 601 12.28 -12.05 19.26
N GLY A 602 13.37 -12.66 18.78
CA GLY A 602 13.32 -13.80 17.87
C GLY A 602 12.97 -13.44 16.43
N SER A 603 12.81 -12.15 16.11
CA SER A 603 12.61 -11.64 14.75
C SER A 603 13.45 -10.37 14.53
N ASP A 604 13.94 -10.17 13.32
CA ASP A 604 14.58 -8.91 12.91
C ASP A 604 13.55 -7.86 12.44
N ARG A 605 12.24 -8.17 12.50
CA ARG A 605 11.15 -7.31 12.05
C ARG A 605 10.39 -6.67 13.21
N ILE A 606 9.82 -5.51 12.94
CA ILE A 606 8.88 -4.82 13.83
C ILE A 606 7.43 -5.11 13.40
N PRO A 607 6.42 -4.85 14.23
CA PRO A 607 5.02 -4.98 13.82
C PRO A 607 4.71 -4.18 12.54
N ALA A 608 3.73 -4.63 11.76
CA ALA A 608 3.32 -4.00 10.50
C ALA A 608 2.87 -2.52 10.64
N THR A 609 2.50 -2.12 11.85
CA THR A 609 2.08 -0.76 12.24
C THR A 609 3.23 0.13 12.70
N GLY A 610 4.46 -0.38 12.69
CA GLY A 610 5.66 0.34 13.09
C GLY A 610 6.14 0.02 14.51
N ALA A 611 7.26 0.64 14.88
CA ALA A 611 7.98 0.39 16.14
C ALA A 611 7.18 0.81 17.39
N THR A 612 6.25 1.75 17.25
CA THR A 612 5.40 2.25 18.35
C THR A 612 4.42 1.21 18.92
N GLN A 613 4.21 0.10 18.22
CA GLN A 613 3.37 -1.01 18.70
C GLN A 613 4.21 -2.18 19.24
N MET A 614 5.53 -1.99 19.31
CA MET A 614 6.46 -2.99 19.80
C MET A 614 6.72 -2.81 21.29
N HIS A 615 6.19 -3.74 22.09
CA HIS A 615 6.47 -3.77 23.52
C HIS A 615 7.77 -4.53 23.78
N LEU A 616 8.81 -3.79 24.17
CA LEU A 616 10.07 -4.30 24.68
C LEU A 616 10.08 -4.21 26.21
N ARG A 617 10.74 -5.16 26.86
CA ARG A 617 10.94 -5.15 28.31
C ARG A 617 12.42 -5.22 28.63
N ILE A 618 12.93 -4.35 29.49
CA ILE A 618 14.31 -4.40 29.97
C ILE A 618 14.30 -4.63 31.48
N SER A 619 14.94 -5.71 31.92
CA SER A 619 14.97 -6.09 33.33
C SER A 619 16.38 -6.05 33.91
N CYS A 620 16.51 -5.65 35.16
CA CYS A 620 17.78 -5.66 35.88
C CYS A 620 18.12 -7.07 36.37
N GLY A 621 19.22 -7.62 35.87
CA GLY A 621 19.80 -8.88 36.34
C GLY A 621 20.68 -8.74 37.59
N GLY A 622 20.92 -7.51 38.04
CA GLY A 622 21.74 -7.17 39.21
C GLY A 622 22.85 -6.16 38.91
N GLU A 623 23.80 -6.08 39.85
CA GLU A 623 24.95 -5.16 39.80
C GLU A 623 25.98 -5.53 38.71
N ASP A 624 26.99 -4.67 38.54
CA ASP A 624 28.07 -4.87 37.58
C ASP A 624 28.70 -6.27 37.69
N CYS A 625 28.82 -6.97 36.57
CA CYS A 625 29.44 -8.28 36.49
C CYS A 625 30.02 -8.53 35.09
N GLU A 626 30.69 -9.68 34.92
CA GLU A 626 31.21 -10.13 33.62
C GLU A 626 30.23 -11.03 32.85
N ARG A 627 28.97 -11.15 33.31
CA ARG A 627 27.96 -11.94 32.60
C ARG A 627 27.48 -11.19 31.37
N LEU A 628 27.21 -11.92 30.29
CA LEU A 628 26.57 -11.38 29.09
C LEU A 628 25.09 -11.06 29.36
N PRO A 629 24.51 -10.04 28.68
CA PRO A 629 23.07 -9.89 28.60
C PRO A 629 22.40 -11.16 28.11
N SER A 630 21.21 -11.45 28.63
CA SER A 630 20.38 -12.57 28.18
C SER A 630 19.04 -12.06 27.68
N ALA A 631 18.38 -12.82 26.81
CA ALA A 631 17.07 -12.46 26.27
C ALA A 631 16.04 -13.58 26.47
N HIS A 632 14.80 -13.19 26.74
CA HIS A 632 13.63 -14.06 26.69
C HIS A 632 12.74 -13.60 25.53
N THR A 633 13.02 -14.12 24.34
CA THR A 633 12.37 -13.74 23.07
C THR A 633 10.86 -13.93 23.08
N CYS A 634 10.35 -14.89 23.87
CA CYS A 634 8.93 -15.15 24.07
C CYS A 634 8.18 -13.96 24.68
N PHE A 635 8.89 -13.11 25.44
CA PHE A 635 8.35 -11.93 26.12
C PHE A 635 8.97 -10.61 25.65
N ASN A 636 9.76 -10.63 24.57
CA ASN A 636 10.53 -9.46 24.09
C ASN A 636 11.38 -8.82 25.20
N GLN A 637 11.94 -9.65 26.07
CA GLN A 637 12.59 -9.19 27.30
C GLN A 637 14.10 -9.32 27.19
N LEU A 638 14.81 -8.22 27.46
CA LEU A 638 16.27 -8.15 27.57
C LEU A 638 16.64 -8.00 29.05
N VAL A 639 17.54 -8.85 29.54
CA VAL A 639 18.09 -8.76 30.89
C VAL A 639 19.46 -8.10 30.81
N LEU A 640 19.58 -6.92 31.44
CA LEU A 640 20.82 -6.15 31.53
C LEU A 640 21.31 -6.10 32.98
N TYR A 641 22.62 -6.00 33.16
CA TYR A 641 23.26 -5.75 34.45
C TYR A 641 23.68 -4.28 34.52
N ARG A 642 23.85 -3.72 35.73
CA ARG A 642 24.36 -2.36 35.94
C ARG A 642 25.84 -2.23 35.61
N TYR A 643 26.19 -2.37 34.34
CA TYR A 643 27.59 -2.30 33.91
C TYR A 643 28.17 -0.93 34.25
N ALA A 644 29.35 -0.92 34.87
CA ALA A 644 29.94 0.30 35.41
C ALA A 644 30.32 1.36 34.35
N THR A 645 30.44 0.99 33.07
CA THR A 645 30.80 1.92 31.99
C THR A 645 30.05 1.63 30.69
N LYS A 646 29.83 2.67 29.87
CA LYS A 646 29.23 2.55 28.53
C LYS A 646 30.00 1.57 27.64
N ASP A 647 31.34 1.60 27.69
CA ASP A 647 32.19 0.72 26.88
C ASP A 647 32.04 -0.76 27.28
N LYS A 648 31.92 -1.04 28.59
CA LYS A 648 31.66 -2.40 29.07
C LYS A 648 30.30 -2.88 28.61
N LEU A 649 29.24 -2.08 28.78
CA LEU A 649 27.90 -2.41 28.28
C LEU A 649 27.91 -2.69 26.78
N LYS A 650 28.56 -1.84 25.98
CA LYS A 650 28.67 -2.01 24.53
C LYS A 650 29.34 -3.33 24.18
N ARG A 651 30.51 -3.61 24.77
CA ARG A 651 31.27 -4.86 24.52
C ARG A 651 30.44 -6.10 24.87
N MET A 652 29.78 -6.10 26.04
CA MET A 652 28.99 -7.25 26.48
C MET A 652 27.74 -7.45 25.63
N LEU A 653 27.08 -6.37 25.23
CA LEU A 653 25.90 -6.41 24.35
C LEU A 653 26.26 -6.90 22.95
N GLU A 654 27.33 -6.37 22.35
CA GLU A 654 27.79 -6.79 21.03
C GLU A 654 28.21 -8.26 21.04
N MET A 655 28.94 -8.70 22.08
CA MET A 655 29.33 -10.10 22.24
C MET A 655 28.10 -11.02 22.38
N ALA A 656 27.11 -10.66 23.19
CA ALA A 656 25.89 -11.44 23.32
C ALA A 656 25.14 -11.57 21.99
N VAL A 657 25.04 -10.49 21.22
CA VAL A 657 24.33 -10.47 19.93
C VAL A 657 25.08 -11.23 18.84
N LEU A 658 26.41 -11.17 18.81
CA LEU A 658 27.22 -11.82 17.76
C LEU A 658 27.47 -13.32 18.02
N GLU A 659 27.45 -13.73 19.29
CA GLU A 659 27.70 -15.12 19.69
C GLU A 659 26.41 -15.94 19.93
N SER A 660 25.23 -15.33 19.78
CA SER A 660 23.94 -16.03 19.83
C SER A 660 23.29 -16.17 18.45
N GLN A 661 22.69 -17.32 18.17
CA GLN A 661 21.77 -17.52 17.06
C GLN A 661 20.39 -17.90 17.61
N GLY A 662 19.61 -16.91 18.05
CA GLY A 662 18.28 -17.16 18.63
C GLY A 662 18.35 -17.99 19.92
N PHE A 663 17.44 -18.97 20.07
CA PHE A 663 17.27 -19.80 21.27
C PHE A 663 18.49 -20.67 21.65
N TYR A 664 19.56 -20.68 20.85
CA TYR A 664 20.77 -21.45 21.11
C TYR A 664 21.99 -20.54 21.19
N VAL A 665 22.80 -20.78 22.23
CA VAL A 665 24.20 -20.34 22.29
C VAL A 665 25.02 -21.29 21.39
N LYS A 666 25.97 -20.75 20.62
CA LYS A 666 26.88 -21.54 19.78
C LYS A 666 27.56 -22.69 20.52
#